data_AF-Q7ME44-F1
#
_entry.id   AF-Q7ME44-F1
#
_cell.length_a   1.000
_cell.length_b   1.000
_cell.length_c   1.000
_cell.angle_alpha   90.00
_cell.angle_beta   90.00
_cell.angle_gamma   90.00
#
_symmetry.space_group_name_H-M   'P 1'
#
loop_
_entity.id
_entity.type
_entity.pdbx_description
1 polymer ?
#
loop_
_entity_poly.entity_id
_entity_poly.type
_entity_poly.pdbx_seq_one_letter_code
_entity_poly.pdbx_strand_id
1 'polypeptide(L)'
;MSQELVNSVNKLTDETSALLQEYVKGNTVLQNSASEAASSAAAAKVSEGITIDKANVATQKAAEAKQFRDETAAVATGGTATLDPTPGKIPLANAEAKIHAGWLPVNVSALSEAIVEAIRDVNKEQYAASGFIHDGKHFNSGNLSSVNEGMTVDIGTPNVIYLGARDGVTGSGLGGTSATNYPVMNVAGFEVHLQGINASLTNLQANTIKLPEATNGTVVSDSSGSCRGTGKPTLDLSKEVDPKYGDVASSVNEAVARAFEGSFKNGDFRKGKSDWSEQFSTTYTVTNGVATVTCGNNSNGRIEQFVAGSRGYVFEVVVLNPLSNPADAVLRDSVGWTNIPRSDSVQTIRHTVSSSSDGYVRISPSAVNNTQSITVYSARLVPATEEVVTDRVDMAGIEFFKRKVGDFLYPYGSPQCGYSEVDGVPTTEDTSRPITYFAAYDGDTTSRGRGWRLSDLTFAQLAVIMSNPKHNAWYNEKGELLQFGPRQRSFAGMGNGDWSQISPAASGSSPYLAYSTGMYVTIQGDENTPVGGAGLYPGGHVQRNYQSANTSSPSWSLRKQTGLFHCGDTAAAAVDGECYFYVLATVPRLNQGAHHPSFNPMGTGRVRNSGNNAWVSWYEDSTLITDKKSCFDFRVGVGGKPNPALSGKIGTNSGRPDGRFYDAIYASGQGGVIDWRLPARDMSGKEEAAKIFQKVVNGTYRGIEKLAFTWVDAATQYGEYADQPWLDIPKSGAYSVAKVQIPASQISDAGVQIKAFVVNGSTVAYATNRHPTTGNISQYGLYLTDSTYTKSVVASFTGIAYRVVTNPTNTSVSGDFSTLDVIGSPEQIMATPALDNGWVGRWIPIISTPSINLPLSRKCLRSSPLSIHWTTDNGKTWATGAQGYNPVTNELDSWSTTNLAVLNYTAFAKQTKSSVNKPVLNGSEGVGDVWNSADSRIDGGVLLGESMLEKVFTNSLWEASQNVIGLTSIKLVNDKLSPSGSFLKHSPLELSAPENNSPAVKALWYQVSNNQQATLNFLWSELIFDTSWRTPDKVWSGGSISVAVGETFRAESSSAYAVAGLLMRCVKALTANASVLGAMHVGVGGDVISLTDGQTYFKVVNNGWSDDSTIRIIDGVGTFNNENGDTCLYGTDELAMPYGYTQNQAGAGKQVVGVDL
;
A
#
# COMPACT_ATOMS: atom_id res chain seq x y z
N MET A 1 -33.83 89.02 -71.27
CA MET A 1 -32.96 88.44 -70.22
C MET A 1 -32.14 87.34 -70.86
N SER A 2 -30.84 87.32 -70.59
CA SER A 2 -29.87 86.39 -71.21
C SER A 2 -30.11 84.94 -70.78
N GLN A 3 -29.66 84.01 -71.62
CA GLN A 3 -29.78 82.56 -71.43
C GLN A 3 -29.20 82.09 -70.08
N GLU A 4 -28.18 82.77 -69.56
CA GLU A 4 -27.61 82.46 -68.24
C GLU A 4 -28.60 82.66 -67.09
N LEU A 5 -29.43 83.72 -67.12
CA LEU A 5 -30.40 83.95 -66.05
C LEU A 5 -31.51 82.90 -66.05
N VAL A 6 -31.95 82.47 -67.24
CA VAL A 6 -32.93 81.40 -67.40
C VAL A 6 -32.36 80.07 -66.89
N ASN A 7 -31.11 79.77 -67.21
CA ASN A 7 -30.47 78.54 -66.75
C ASN A 7 -30.26 78.52 -65.23
N SER A 8 -29.86 79.63 -64.61
CA SER A 8 -29.71 79.72 -63.15
C SER A 8 -31.04 79.62 -62.41
N VAL A 9 -32.11 80.26 -62.92
CA VAL A 9 -33.45 80.15 -62.33
C VAL A 9 -34.00 78.74 -62.47
N ASN A 10 -33.84 78.11 -63.64
CA ASN A 10 -34.27 76.72 -63.83
C ASN A 10 -33.50 75.78 -62.90
N LYS A 11 -32.18 75.93 -62.78
CA LYS A 11 -31.38 75.12 -61.86
C LYS A 11 -31.81 75.28 -60.41
N LEU A 12 -32.05 76.50 -59.94
CA LEU A 12 -32.59 76.75 -58.59
C LEU A 12 -33.99 76.15 -58.42
N THR A 13 -34.84 76.22 -59.44
CA THR A 13 -36.21 75.69 -59.40
C THR A 13 -36.21 74.16 -59.35
N ASP A 14 -35.30 73.53 -60.10
CA ASP A 14 -35.12 72.08 -60.13
C ASP A 14 -34.51 71.57 -58.82
N GLU A 15 -33.48 72.25 -58.29
CA GLU A 15 -32.87 71.91 -57.00
C GLU A 15 -33.88 72.10 -55.84
N THR A 16 -34.67 73.17 -55.86
CA THR A 16 -35.71 73.40 -54.85
C THR A 16 -36.84 72.37 -54.96
N SER A 17 -37.23 71.99 -56.18
CA SER A 17 -38.24 70.94 -56.40
C SER A 17 -37.75 69.56 -55.97
N ALA A 18 -36.47 69.25 -56.20
CA ALA A 18 -35.84 68.02 -55.76
C ALA A 18 -35.80 67.94 -54.23
N LEU A 19 -35.37 69.01 -53.55
CA LEU A 19 -35.36 69.10 -52.10
C LEU A 19 -36.77 69.01 -51.49
N LEU A 20 -37.77 69.62 -52.14
CA LEU A 20 -39.16 69.54 -51.68
C LEU A 20 -39.71 68.12 -51.82
N GLN A 21 -39.39 67.42 -52.91
CA GLN A 21 -39.78 66.02 -53.10
C GLN A 21 -39.09 65.09 -52.11
N GLU A 22 -37.82 65.35 -51.78
CA GLU A 22 -37.09 64.58 -50.77
C GLU A 22 -37.65 64.82 -49.37
N TYR A 23 -37.98 66.07 -49.02
CA TYR A 23 -38.67 66.40 -47.76
C TYR A 23 -40.04 65.74 -47.66
N VAL A 24 -40.85 65.80 -48.73
CA VAL A 24 -42.17 65.15 -48.76
C VAL A 24 -42.05 63.63 -48.65
N LYS A 25 -41.08 63.01 -49.34
CA LYS A 25 -40.80 61.57 -49.19
C LYS A 25 -40.39 61.23 -47.75
N GLY A 26 -39.46 61.98 -47.16
CA GLY A 26 -39.04 61.79 -45.77
C GLY A 26 -40.20 61.93 -44.78
N ASN A 27 -41.05 62.93 -44.96
CA ASN A 27 -42.21 63.16 -44.10
C ASN A 27 -43.30 62.10 -44.27
N THR A 28 -43.51 61.61 -45.50
CA THR A 28 -44.46 60.51 -45.78
C THR A 28 -43.97 59.20 -45.17
N VAL A 29 -42.67 58.91 -45.25
CA VAL A 29 -42.06 57.74 -44.59
C VAL A 29 -42.22 57.85 -43.07
N LEU A 30 -41.94 59.02 -42.48
CA LEU A 30 -42.15 59.23 -41.04
C LEU A 30 -43.61 59.07 -40.62
N GLN A 31 -44.57 59.57 -41.41
CA GLN A 31 -46.00 59.40 -41.12
C GLN A 31 -46.47 57.95 -41.26
N ASN A 32 -45.96 57.22 -42.26
CA ASN A 32 -46.26 55.81 -42.45
C ASN A 32 -45.66 54.97 -41.31
N SER A 33 -44.39 55.20 -40.95
CA SER A 33 -43.76 54.51 -39.82
C SER A 33 -44.45 54.85 -38.48
N ALA A 34 -44.93 56.08 -38.29
CA ALA A 34 -45.72 56.45 -37.11
C ALA A 34 -47.10 55.76 -37.10
N SER A 35 -47.75 55.62 -38.25
CA SER A 35 -49.04 54.94 -38.39
C SER A 35 -48.91 53.42 -38.21
N GLU A 36 -47.83 52.82 -38.72
CA GLU A 36 -47.48 51.42 -38.50
C GLU A 36 -47.15 51.17 -37.03
N ALA A 37 -46.33 52.02 -36.40
CA ALA A 37 -46.03 51.92 -34.97
C ALA A 37 -47.28 52.07 -34.09
N ALA A 38 -48.19 53.00 -34.43
CA ALA A 38 -49.47 53.16 -33.74
C ALA A 38 -50.39 51.93 -33.92
N SER A 39 -50.41 51.35 -35.11
CA SER A 39 -51.17 50.13 -35.41
C SER A 39 -50.60 48.92 -34.70
N SER A 40 -49.27 48.77 -34.64
CA SER A 40 -48.58 47.74 -33.86
C SER A 40 -48.78 47.92 -32.36
N ALA A 41 -48.78 49.16 -31.84
CA ALA A 41 -49.07 49.43 -30.44
C ALA A 41 -50.54 49.16 -30.08
N ALA A 42 -51.47 49.47 -30.98
CA ALA A 42 -52.88 49.11 -30.81
C ALA A 42 -53.09 47.59 -30.87
N ALA A 43 -52.45 46.89 -31.80
CA ALA A 43 -52.47 45.44 -31.89
C ALA A 43 -51.84 44.78 -30.65
N ALA A 44 -50.74 45.32 -30.13
CA ALA A 44 -50.11 44.86 -28.91
C ALA A 44 -51.04 45.04 -27.69
N LYS A 45 -51.71 46.20 -27.55
CA LYS A 45 -52.69 46.44 -26.48
C LYS A 45 -53.92 45.52 -26.58
N VAL A 46 -54.41 45.26 -27.79
CA VAL A 46 -55.51 44.32 -28.02
C VAL A 46 -55.05 42.89 -27.70
N SER A 47 -53.83 42.52 -28.08
CA SER A 47 -53.26 41.21 -27.77
C SER A 47 -52.98 41.03 -26.27
N GLU A 48 -52.54 42.07 -25.58
CA GLU A 48 -52.37 42.09 -24.12
C GLU A 48 -53.72 42.00 -23.41
N GLY A 49 -54.74 42.74 -23.87
CA GLY A 49 -56.13 42.63 -23.38
C GLY A 49 -56.73 41.24 -23.61
N ILE A 50 -56.55 40.65 -24.81
CA ILE A 50 -56.97 39.28 -25.11
C ILE A 50 -56.20 38.26 -24.26
N THR A 51 -54.93 38.51 -23.94
CA THR A 51 -54.13 37.61 -23.09
C THR A 51 -54.56 37.72 -21.63
N ILE A 52 -54.87 38.92 -21.14
CA ILE A 52 -55.42 39.15 -19.80
C ILE A 52 -56.83 38.55 -19.70
N ASP A 53 -57.69 38.74 -20.69
CA ASP A 53 -59.02 38.14 -20.72
C ASP A 53 -58.96 36.62 -20.86
N LYS A 54 -58.04 36.07 -21.67
CA LYS A 54 -57.80 34.62 -21.72
C LYS A 54 -57.21 34.09 -20.42
N ALA A 55 -56.35 34.84 -19.73
CA ALA A 55 -55.80 34.45 -18.43
C ALA A 55 -56.86 34.55 -17.33
N ASN A 56 -57.71 35.57 -17.34
CA ASN A 56 -58.84 35.73 -16.43
C ASN A 56 -59.92 34.68 -16.69
N VAL A 57 -60.27 34.43 -17.94
CA VAL A 57 -61.19 33.35 -18.35
C VAL A 57 -60.55 31.99 -18.06
N ALA A 58 -59.24 31.78 -18.24
CA ALA A 58 -58.59 30.54 -17.85
C ALA A 58 -58.53 30.37 -16.33
N THR A 59 -58.34 31.45 -15.57
CA THR A 59 -58.36 31.44 -14.10
C THR A 59 -59.78 31.22 -13.58
N GLN A 60 -60.78 31.83 -14.20
CA GLN A 60 -62.19 31.68 -13.88
C GLN A 60 -62.71 30.31 -14.33
N LYS A 61 -62.29 29.80 -15.49
CA LYS A 61 -62.57 28.43 -15.95
C LYS A 61 -61.80 27.39 -15.15
N ALA A 62 -60.60 27.68 -14.63
CA ALA A 62 -59.89 26.81 -13.71
C ALA A 62 -60.54 26.83 -12.32
N ALA A 63 -61.07 27.97 -11.86
CA ALA A 63 -61.84 28.09 -10.63
C ALA A 63 -63.21 27.41 -10.75
N GLU A 64 -63.91 27.59 -11.88
CA GLU A 64 -65.16 26.91 -12.22
C GLU A 64 -64.93 25.41 -12.44
N ALA A 65 -63.82 24.99 -13.07
CA ALA A 65 -63.48 23.57 -13.21
C ALA A 65 -63.01 22.95 -11.89
N LYS A 66 -62.38 23.73 -11.02
CA LYS A 66 -62.08 23.32 -9.63
C LYS A 66 -63.39 23.18 -8.85
N GLN A 67 -64.29 24.15 -8.91
CA GLN A 67 -65.60 24.11 -8.28
C GLN A 67 -66.47 22.97 -8.85
N PHE A 68 -66.52 22.79 -10.16
CA PHE A 68 -67.21 21.66 -10.80
C PHE A 68 -66.54 20.33 -10.47
N ARG A 69 -65.22 20.23 -10.38
CA ARG A 69 -64.56 19.02 -9.88
C ARG A 69 -64.95 18.76 -8.43
N ASP A 70 -64.92 19.78 -7.58
CA ASP A 70 -65.16 19.65 -6.15
C ASP A 70 -66.64 19.32 -5.88
N GLU A 71 -67.58 19.92 -6.64
CA GLU A 71 -69.02 19.63 -6.63
C GLU A 71 -69.34 18.29 -7.30
N THR A 72 -68.71 17.93 -8.42
CA THR A 72 -68.91 16.64 -9.09
C THR A 72 -68.30 15.51 -8.27
N ALA A 73 -67.15 15.70 -7.64
CA ALA A 73 -66.58 14.76 -6.68
C ALA A 73 -67.45 14.66 -5.43
N ALA A 74 -67.99 15.77 -4.91
CA ALA A 74 -68.94 15.75 -3.80
C ALA A 74 -70.27 15.05 -4.15
N VAL A 75 -70.78 15.17 -5.38
CA VAL A 75 -72.02 14.50 -5.81
C VAL A 75 -71.77 13.03 -6.17
N ALA A 76 -70.72 12.72 -6.93
CA ALA A 76 -70.41 11.36 -7.38
C ALA A 76 -69.92 10.43 -6.26
N THR A 77 -69.37 11.00 -5.18
CA THR A 77 -68.88 10.23 -4.02
C THR A 77 -69.65 10.52 -2.72
N GLY A 78 -70.70 11.34 -2.75
CA GLY A 78 -71.46 11.72 -1.55
C GLY A 78 -70.64 12.56 -0.54
N GLY A 79 -69.72 13.40 -1.01
CA GLY A 79 -68.85 14.23 -0.20
C GLY A 79 -67.71 13.45 0.44
N THR A 80 -67.44 12.23 -0.03
CA THR A 80 -66.38 11.39 0.52
C THR A 80 -65.05 11.51 -0.19
N ALA A 81 -64.88 12.17 -1.33
CA ALA A 81 -63.57 12.26 -2.00
C ALA A 81 -62.82 13.58 -1.81
N THR A 82 -61.49 13.56 -1.69
CA THR A 82 -60.65 14.76 -1.50
C THR A 82 -59.23 14.57 -2.10
N LEU A 83 -58.58 15.68 -2.45
CA LEU A 83 -57.18 15.72 -2.90
C LEU A 83 -56.22 15.41 -1.74
N ASP A 84 -56.50 15.92 -0.54
CA ASP A 84 -55.66 15.73 0.64
C ASP A 84 -56.09 14.52 1.48
N PRO A 85 -55.16 13.75 2.08
CA PRO A 85 -55.48 12.54 2.84
C PRO A 85 -56.38 12.81 4.05
N THR A 86 -57.56 12.19 4.11
CA THR A 86 -58.51 12.34 5.24
C THR A 86 -59.16 11.00 5.57
N PRO A 87 -59.18 10.52 6.83
CA PRO A 87 -59.75 9.21 7.17
C PRO A 87 -61.21 9.05 6.74
N GLY A 88 -61.55 7.90 6.12
CA GLY A 88 -62.91 7.59 5.64
C GLY A 88 -63.32 8.28 4.33
N LYS A 89 -62.36 8.91 3.64
CA LYS A 89 -62.56 9.59 2.36
C LYS A 89 -61.92 8.80 1.18
N ILE A 90 -62.25 9.11 -0.07
CA ILE A 90 -61.81 8.45 -1.32
C ILE A 90 -60.76 9.34 -2.02
N PRO A 91 -59.65 8.80 -2.55
CA PRO A 91 -58.59 9.60 -3.17
C PRO A 91 -59.01 10.27 -4.48
N LEU A 92 -58.65 11.55 -4.67
CA LEU A 92 -58.71 12.23 -5.97
C LEU A 92 -57.30 12.43 -6.56
N ALA A 93 -57.16 12.23 -7.86
CA ALA A 93 -55.93 12.54 -8.59
C ALA A 93 -55.76 14.07 -8.75
N ASN A 94 -54.52 14.54 -8.65
CA ASN A 94 -54.15 15.93 -8.84
C ASN A 94 -54.18 16.33 -10.33
N ALA A 95 -53.78 17.57 -10.65
CA ALA A 95 -53.82 18.09 -12.02
C ALA A 95 -52.92 17.32 -13.00
N GLU A 96 -51.92 16.59 -12.48
CA GLU A 96 -51.03 15.71 -13.25
C GLU A 96 -51.51 14.24 -13.29
N ALA A 97 -52.78 13.99 -12.94
CA ALA A 97 -53.39 12.66 -12.85
C ALA A 97 -52.72 11.71 -11.84
N LYS A 98 -52.01 12.26 -10.84
CA LYS A 98 -51.38 11.48 -9.76
C LYS A 98 -52.22 11.55 -8.48
N ILE A 99 -52.49 10.41 -7.87
CA ILE A 99 -53.13 10.35 -6.55
C ILE A 99 -52.11 10.85 -5.51
N HIS A 100 -52.55 11.72 -4.59
CA HIS A 100 -51.69 12.25 -3.53
C HIS A 100 -51.04 11.11 -2.74
N ALA A 101 -49.72 11.17 -2.49
CA ALA A 101 -48.95 10.05 -1.94
C ALA A 101 -49.53 9.51 -0.63
N GLY A 102 -50.15 10.37 0.18
CA GLY A 102 -50.83 10.01 1.42
C GLY A 102 -52.09 9.12 1.29
N TRP A 103 -52.55 8.85 0.07
CA TRP A 103 -53.67 7.97 -0.25
C TRP A 103 -53.24 6.62 -0.83
N LEU A 104 -52.04 6.56 -1.43
CA LEU A 104 -51.51 5.36 -2.07
C LEU A 104 -50.91 4.47 -0.99
N PRO A 105 -51.35 3.21 -0.83
CA PRO A 105 -50.74 2.33 0.16
C PRO A 105 -49.23 2.26 -0.10
N VAL A 106 -48.43 2.24 0.98
CA VAL A 106 -46.95 2.45 0.94
C VAL A 106 -46.26 1.50 -0.05
N ASN A 107 -46.84 0.32 -0.29
CA ASN A 107 -46.38 -0.66 -1.27
C ASN A 107 -46.43 -0.18 -2.73
N VAL A 108 -47.19 0.87 -3.08
CA VAL A 108 -47.26 1.44 -4.43
C VAL A 108 -46.19 2.53 -4.64
N SER A 109 -45.72 3.16 -3.56
CA SER A 109 -44.62 4.14 -3.58
C SER A 109 -43.24 3.52 -3.37
N ALA A 110 -43.18 2.28 -2.88
CA ALA A 110 -41.95 1.53 -2.63
C ALA A 110 -41.57 0.66 -3.84
N LEU A 111 -40.29 0.30 -3.94
CA LEU A 111 -39.86 -0.74 -4.87
C LEU A 111 -40.48 -2.09 -4.48
N SER A 112 -40.84 -2.91 -5.49
CA SER A 112 -41.19 -4.31 -5.30
C SER A 112 -39.96 -5.20 -5.48
N GLU A 113 -39.97 -6.40 -4.89
CA GLU A 113 -38.88 -7.37 -5.03
C GLU A 113 -38.54 -7.69 -6.49
N ALA A 114 -39.54 -7.84 -7.37
CA ALA A 114 -39.33 -8.08 -8.79
C ALA A 114 -38.58 -6.93 -9.49
N ILE A 115 -38.88 -5.67 -9.12
CA ILE A 115 -38.17 -4.50 -9.66
C ILE A 115 -36.73 -4.46 -9.13
N VAL A 116 -36.54 -4.75 -7.84
CA VAL A 116 -35.20 -4.80 -7.23
C VAL A 116 -34.33 -5.84 -7.94
N GLU A 117 -34.82 -7.07 -8.13
CA GLU A 117 -34.05 -8.12 -8.81
C GLU A 117 -33.77 -7.76 -10.28
N ALA A 118 -34.72 -7.14 -10.99
CA ALA A 118 -34.47 -6.67 -12.36
C ALA A 118 -33.37 -5.60 -12.43
N ILE A 119 -33.36 -4.63 -11.50
CA ILE A 119 -32.29 -3.63 -11.40
C ILE A 119 -30.95 -4.30 -11.09
N ARG A 120 -30.95 -5.28 -10.18
CA ARG A 120 -29.73 -6.03 -9.84
C ARG A 120 -29.15 -6.75 -11.03
N ASP A 121 -29.98 -7.37 -11.86
CA ASP A 121 -29.51 -8.11 -13.03
C ASP A 121 -28.92 -7.18 -14.08
N VAL A 122 -29.55 -6.03 -14.35
CA VAL A 122 -28.97 -4.98 -15.20
C VAL A 122 -27.62 -4.51 -14.68
N ASN A 123 -27.49 -4.27 -13.37
CA ASN A 123 -26.23 -3.85 -12.77
C ASN A 123 -25.14 -4.93 -12.85
N LYS A 124 -25.50 -6.22 -12.70
CA LYS A 124 -24.56 -7.34 -12.87
C LYS A 124 -24.08 -7.48 -14.32
N GLU A 125 -24.89 -7.10 -15.30
CA GLU A 125 -24.48 -7.03 -16.71
C GLU A 125 -23.61 -5.80 -16.99
N GLN A 126 -23.87 -4.67 -16.34
CA GLN A 126 -23.15 -3.41 -16.53
C GLN A 126 -21.75 -3.41 -15.92
N TYR A 127 -21.57 -4.02 -14.75
CA TYR A 127 -20.32 -3.95 -13.98
C TYR A 127 -19.54 -5.27 -14.02
N ALA A 128 -18.22 -5.19 -14.11
CA ALA A 128 -17.34 -6.37 -14.13
C ALA A 128 -17.27 -7.07 -12.76
N ALA A 129 -17.43 -6.31 -11.67
CA ALA A 129 -17.40 -6.82 -10.31
C ALA A 129 -18.18 -5.92 -9.35
N SER A 130 -18.31 -6.36 -8.10
CA SER A 130 -18.66 -5.47 -7.01
C SER A 130 -17.47 -4.58 -6.65
N GLY A 131 -17.71 -3.29 -6.41
CA GLY A 131 -16.66 -2.28 -6.22
C GLY A 131 -17.21 -0.86 -6.31
N PHE A 132 -16.32 0.12 -6.47
CA PHE A 132 -16.70 1.54 -6.53
C PHE A 132 -17.14 1.94 -7.95
N ILE A 133 -18.33 2.53 -8.06
CA ILE A 133 -18.83 3.18 -9.28
C ILE A 133 -18.29 4.61 -9.33
N HIS A 134 -18.40 5.29 -8.19
CA HIS A 134 -17.84 6.61 -7.94
C HIS A 134 -17.15 6.59 -6.58
N ASP A 135 -15.90 7.04 -6.54
CA ASP A 135 -15.13 7.08 -5.29
C ASP A 135 -15.60 8.17 -4.32
N GLY A 136 -16.29 9.19 -4.83
CA GLY A 136 -16.58 10.42 -4.10
C GLY A 136 -15.49 11.48 -4.30
N LYS A 137 -15.78 12.71 -3.86
CA LYS A 137 -14.80 13.79 -3.78
C LYS A 137 -14.03 13.73 -2.47
N HIS A 138 -12.85 14.34 -2.44
CA HIS A 138 -11.95 14.33 -1.30
C HIS A 138 -11.53 15.74 -0.92
N PHE A 139 -10.93 15.91 0.25
CA PHE A 139 -10.37 17.19 0.69
C PHE A 139 -8.84 17.20 0.64
N ASN A 140 -8.28 18.34 0.25
CA ASN A 140 -6.85 18.65 0.26
C ASN A 140 -6.65 20.08 0.79
N SER A 141 -6.58 20.24 2.11
CA SER A 141 -6.45 21.55 2.77
C SER A 141 -6.03 21.44 4.23
N GLY A 142 -5.02 22.20 4.64
CA GLY A 142 -4.54 22.21 6.03
C GLY A 142 -4.07 20.83 6.48
N ASN A 143 -4.70 20.28 7.53
CA ASN A 143 -4.40 18.93 8.03
C ASN A 143 -5.07 17.81 7.20
N LEU A 144 -5.96 18.15 6.27
CA LEU A 144 -6.63 17.19 5.40
C LEU A 144 -5.80 16.91 4.16
N SER A 145 -5.57 15.63 3.87
CA SER A 145 -4.85 15.18 2.67
C SER A 145 -5.55 13.98 2.05
N SER A 146 -5.61 13.95 0.72
CA SER A 146 -6.14 12.81 -0.03
C SER A 146 -5.16 11.64 0.00
N VAL A 147 -5.68 10.45 0.26
CA VAL A 147 -4.97 9.18 0.04
C VAL A 147 -4.99 8.83 -1.46
N ASN A 148 -6.18 8.94 -2.03
CA ASN A 148 -6.56 8.70 -3.42
C ASN A 148 -7.91 9.41 -3.64
N GLU A 149 -8.46 9.31 -4.85
CA GLU A 149 -9.79 9.84 -5.14
C GLU A 149 -10.84 9.34 -4.13
N GLY A 150 -11.69 10.23 -3.63
CA GLY A 150 -12.72 9.93 -2.64
C GLY A 150 -12.28 9.57 -1.22
N MET A 151 -10.99 9.47 -0.92
CA MET A 151 -10.50 9.12 0.42
C MET A 151 -9.57 10.19 0.99
N THR A 152 -9.87 10.65 2.20
CA THR A 152 -9.13 11.70 2.89
C THR A 152 -8.73 11.25 4.29
N VAL A 153 -7.55 11.64 4.73
CA VAL A 153 -7.12 11.56 6.13
C VAL A 153 -7.00 12.95 6.74
N ASP A 154 -7.10 13.04 8.06
CA ASP A 154 -6.88 14.26 8.84
C ASP A 154 -5.84 13.99 9.92
N ILE A 155 -4.66 14.59 9.80
CA ILE A 155 -3.59 14.44 10.79
C ILE A 155 -3.88 15.16 12.12
N GLY A 156 -4.97 15.94 12.19
CA GLY A 156 -5.47 16.59 13.41
C GLY A 156 -6.57 15.82 14.13
N THR A 157 -7.13 14.76 13.54
CA THR A 157 -8.20 13.96 14.16
C THR A 157 -7.72 12.52 14.40
N PRO A 158 -7.87 11.99 15.63
CA PRO A 158 -7.31 10.69 15.95
C PRO A 158 -8.11 9.53 15.34
N ASN A 159 -7.39 8.54 14.82
CA ASN A 159 -7.85 7.19 14.45
C ASN A 159 -9.00 7.15 13.42
N VAL A 160 -9.01 8.07 12.45
CA VAL A 160 -10.07 8.13 11.42
C VAL A 160 -9.55 8.21 9.99
N ILE A 161 -10.35 7.65 9.08
CA ILE A 161 -10.26 7.85 7.63
C ILE A 161 -11.63 8.39 7.17
N TYR A 162 -11.64 9.34 6.24
CA TYR A 162 -12.86 9.87 5.66
C TYR A 162 -13.09 9.35 4.24
N LEU A 163 -14.35 9.01 3.93
CA LEU A 163 -14.77 8.62 2.59
C LEU A 163 -15.83 9.58 2.06
N GLY A 164 -15.49 10.26 0.97
CA GLY A 164 -16.34 11.23 0.29
C GLY A 164 -16.56 12.53 1.06
N ALA A 165 -17.03 13.53 0.34
CA ALA A 165 -17.63 14.74 0.89
C ALA A 165 -19.14 14.56 1.02
N ARG A 166 -19.74 15.17 2.05
CA ARG A 166 -21.19 15.18 2.24
C ARG A 166 -21.86 15.82 1.02
N ASP A 167 -23.07 15.34 0.71
CA ASP A 167 -23.84 15.86 -0.40
C ASP A 167 -24.05 17.39 -0.30
N GLY A 168 -23.97 18.08 -1.43
CA GLY A 168 -24.11 19.53 -1.52
C GLY A 168 -22.94 20.38 -1.00
N VAL A 169 -21.90 19.79 -0.40
CA VAL A 169 -20.70 20.54 0.02
C VAL A 169 -19.97 21.11 -1.20
N THR A 170 -19.59 22.39 -1.13
CA THR A 170 -18.80 23.13 -2.13
C THR A 170 -17.71 23.95 -1.43
N GLY A 171 -16.58 24.25 -2.08
CA GLY A 171 -15.51 25.09 -1.51
C GLY A 171 -14.11 24.82 -2.05
N SER A 172 -13.13 25.67 -1.69
CA SER A 172 -11.76 25.66 -2.22
C SER A 172 -10.88 24.49 -1.78
N GLY A 173 -11.24 23.79 -0.70
CA GLY A 173 -10.53 22.60 -0.22
C GLY A 173 -11.07 21.27 -0.74
N LEU A 174 -12.17 21.29 -1.50
CA LEU A 174 -12.80 20.10 -2.08
C LEU A 174 -12.23 19.84 -3.48
N GLY A 175 -11.68 18.64 -3.69
CA GLY A 175 -11.09 18.19 -4.95
C GLY A 175 -11.58 16.81 -5.40
N GLY A 176 -11.04 16.32 -6.50
CA GLY A 176 -11.42 15.05 -7.13
C GLY A 176 -12.30 15.24 -8.37
N THR A 177 -12.24 14.25 -9.26
CA THR A 177 -12.96 14.19 -10.55
C THR A 177 -14.22 13.33 -10.51
N SER A 178 -14.48 12.65 -9.38
CA SER A 178 -15.67 11.85 -9.14
C SER A 178 -16.94 12.65 -9.41
N ALA A 179 -17.89 12.01 -10.10
CA ALA A 179 -19.17 12.61 -10.47
C ALA A 179 -20.03 12.95 -9.24
N THR A 180 -19.91 12.17 -8.17
CA THR A 180 -20.62 12.38 -6.90
C THR A 180 -19.67 12.89 -5.81
N ASN A 181 -20.21 13.66 -4.86
CA ASN A 181 -19.47 14.10 -3.67
C ASN A 181 -19.16 12.92 -2.72
N TYR A 182 -20.10 12.00 -2.55
CA TYR A 182 -19.97 10.80 -1.71
C TYR A 182 -19.72 9.55 -2.56
N PRO A 183 -19.22 8.44 -1.98
CA PRO A 183 -18.97 7.22 -2.73
C PRO A 183 -20.27 6.48 -3.08
N VAL A 184 -20.28 5.87 -4.26
CA VAL A 184 -21.36 5.00 -4.75
C VAL A 184 -20.74 3.66 -5.18
N MET A 185 -21.31 2.55 -4.73
CA MET A 185 -20.77 1.21 -4.96
C MET A 185 -21.79 0.29 -5.62
N ASN A 186 -21.31 -0.61 -6.50
CA ASN A 186 -22.05 -1.81 -6.91
C ASN A 186 -21.71 -2.94 -5.93
N VAL A 187 -22.72 -3.52 -5.27
CA VAL A 187 -22.55 -4.61 -4.30
C VAL A 187 -23.57 -5.69 -4.62
N ALA A 188 -23.13 -6.80 -5.22
CA ALA A 188 -24.03 -7.90 -5.64
C ALA A 188 -25.23 -7.45 -6.52
N GLY A 189 -25.01 -6.42 -7.35
CA GLY A 189 -26.03 -5.78 -8.18
C GLY A 189 -26.81 -4.64 -7.49
N PHE A 190 -26.67 -4.45 -6.17
CA PHE A 190 -27.25 -3.30 -5.47
C PHE A 190 -26.37 -2.06 -5.64
N GLU A 191 -26.97 -0.92 -6.01
CA GLU A 191 -26.30 0.37 -5.94
C GLU A 191 -26.39 0.90 -4.49
N VAL A 192 -25.25 1.02 -3.81
CA VAL A 192 -25.19 1.47 -2.42
C VAL A 192 -24.55 2.86 -2.35
N HIS A 193 -25.26 3.79 -1.73
CA HIS A 193 -24.82 5.16 -1.52
C HIS A 193 -24.24 5.29 -0.12
N LEU A 194 -22.92 5.48 -0.01
CA LEU A 194 -22.28 5.58 1.30
C LEU A 194 -22.42 6.99 1.86
N GLN A 195 -23.33 7.18 2.80
CA GLN A 195 -23.55 8.45 3.47
C GLN A 195 -23.87 8.29 4.96
N GLY A 196 -23.39 9.24 5.76
CA GLY A 196 -23.72 9.37 7.17
C GLY A 196 -23.05 8.37 8.09
N ILE A 197 -22.21 7.44 7.60
CA ILE A 197 -21.56 6.41 8.43
C ILE A 197 -20.68 7.10 9.48
N ASN A 198 -21.05 6.99 10.76
CA ASN A 198 -20.41 7.67 11.90
C ASN A 198 -20.18 9.18 11.66
N ALA A 199 -21.03 9.82 10.88
CA ALA A 199 -20.91 11.22 10.49
C ALA A 199 -22.22 11.96 10.73
N SER A 200 -22.13 13.24 11.07
CA SER A 200 -23.27 14.08 11.42
C SER A 200 -23.60 15.14 10.36
N LEU A 201 -24.81 15.68 10.48
CA LEU A 201 -25.20 17.07 10.18
C LEU A 201 -24.12 18.10 9.81
N THR A 202 -23.13 18.19 10.67
CA THR A 202 -22.20 19.33 10.71
C THR A 202 -20.86 18.99 10.09
N ASN A 203 -20.60 17.71 9.80
CA ASN A 203 -19.39 17.27 9.13
C ASN A 203 -19.41 17.66 7.64
N LEU A 204 -18.25 18.01 7.10
CA LEU A 204 -18.08 18.22 5.65
C LEU A 204 -17.87 16.89 4.92
N GLN A 205 -17.39 15.87 5.63
CA GLN A 205 -17.17 14.52 5.13
C GLN A 205 -18.46 13.71 5.16
N ALA A 206 -18.67 12.86 4.15
CA ALA A 206 -19.87 12.03 4.09
C ALA A 206 -19.83 10.90 5.13
N ASN A 207 -18.66 10.30 5.34
CA ASN A 207 -18.48 9.12 6.18
C ASN A 207 -17.18 9.22 6.98
N THR A 208 -17.23 8.78 8.24
CA THR A 208 -16.09 8.64 9.14
C THR A 208 -15.84 7.15 9.43
N ILE A 209 -14.73 6.63 8.91
CA ILE A 209 -14.28 5.26 9.16
C ILE A 209 -13.37 5.30 10.39
N LYS A 210 -13.86 4.76 11.51
CA LYS A 210 -13.12 4.74 12.77
C LYS A 210 -12.21 3.51 12.85
N LEU A 211 -11.01 3.68 13.38
CA LEU A 211 -10.05 2.62 13.66
C LEU A 211 -9.86 2.46 15.18
N PRO A 212 -9.46 1.27 15.66
CA PRO A 212 -9.08 1.07 17.05
C PRO A 212 -7.92 1.99 17.48
N GLU A 213 -7.75 2.19 18.78
CA GLU A 213 -6.59 2.92 19.31
C GLU A 213 -5.27 2.22 18.97
N ALA A 214 -4.22 3.00 18.75
CA ALA A 214 -2.87 2.49 18.49
C ALA A 214 -2.35 1.64 19.66
N THR A 215 -1.53 0.63 19.36
CA THR A 215 -0.97 -0.25 20.38
C THR A 215 -0.02 0.48 21.34
N ASN A 216 -0.03 0.03 22.59
CA ASN A 216 0.74 0.56 23.71
C ASN A 216 1.61 -0.52 24.39
N GLY A 217 1.72 -1.71 23.80
CA GLY A 217 2.52 -2.81 24.33
C GLY A 217 1.86 -3.62 25.46
N THR A 218 0.56 -3.43 25.75
CA THR A 218 -0.18 -4.22 26.76
C THR A 218 -0.85 -5.47 26.21
N VAL A 219 -0.97 -5.57 24.88
CA VAL A 219 -1.65 -6.67 24.21
C VAL A 219 -0.66 -7.75 23.83
N VAL A 220 -0.98 -8.99 24.19
CA VAL A 220 -0.30 -10.20 23.71
C VAL A 220 -1.21 -10.95 22.74
N SER A 221 -0.58 -11.61 21.78
CA SER A 221 -1.25 -12.41 20.76
C SER A 221 -0.63 -13.78 20.68
N ASP A 222 -1.43 -14.78 20.33
CA ASP A 222 -0.97 -16.15 20.14
C ASP A 222 -1.56 -16.72 18.85
N SER A 223 -0.67 -17.05 17.91
CA SER A 223 -1.03 -17.64 16.62
C SER A 223 -1.62 -19.06 16.73
N SER A 224 -1.56 -19.70 17.91
CA SER A 224 -2.29 -20.94 18.21
C SER A 224 -3.80 -20.73 18.30
N GLY A 225 -4.25 -19.48 18.52
CA GLY A 225 -5.65 -19.13 18.71
C GLY A 225 -6.11 -19.09 20.17
N SER A 226 -5.27 -19.49 21.12
CA SER A 226 -5.61 -19.50 22.55
C SER A 226 -4.47 -18.95 23.40
N CYS A 227 -4.35 -17.62 23.39
CA CYS A 227 -3.38 -16.87 24.17
C CYS A 227 -3.49 -17.22 25.65
N ARG A 228 -2.41 -17.77 26.21
CA ARG A 228 -2.28 -18.19 27.62
C ARG A 228 -3.42 -19.09 28.13
N GLY A 229 -4.01 -19.89 27.24
CA GLY A 229 -5.09 -20.83 27.59
C GLY A 229 -6.47 -20.20 27.77
N THR A 230 -6.67 -18.95 27.35
CA THR A 230 -7.95 -18.24 27.51
C THR A 230 -9.02 -18.64 26.49
N GLY A 231 -8.67 -19.39 25.45
CA GLY A 231 -9.55 -19.65 24.30
C GLY A 231 -9.75 -18.43 23.38
N LYS A 232 -9.06 -17.31 23.64
CA LYS A 232 -9.03 -16.12 22.80
C LYS A 232 -7.65 -15.98 22.16
N PRO A 233 -7.54 -15.48 20.93
CA PRO A 233 -6.24 -15.36 20.27
C PRO A 233 -5.42 -14.14 20.71
N THR A 234 -6.03 -13.17 21.37
CA THR A 234 -5.38 -11.98 21.95
C THR A 234 -5.86 -11.74 23.37
N LEU A 235 -5.04 -11.07 24.18
CA LEU A 235 -5.37 -10.67 25.54
C LEU A 235 -4.84 -9.27 25.83
N ASP A 236 -5.72 -8.32 26.15
CA ASP A 236 -5.33 -6.97 26.60
C ASP A 236 -5.14 -6.98 28.12
N LEU A 237 -3.89 -7.08 28.58
CA LEU A 237 -3.56 -7.22 30.01
C LEU A 237 -3.92 -6.00 30.85
N SER A 238 -4.28 -4.87 30.21
CA SER A 238 -4.76 -3.67 30.90
C SER A 238 -6.26 -3.71 31.23
N LYS A 239 -7.01 -4.62 30.61
CA LYS A 239 -8.48 -4.75 30.73
C LYS A 239 -8.93 -6.15 31.13
N GLU A 240 -8.13 -7.16 30.80
CA GLU A 240 -8.43 -8.57 30.97
C GLU A 240 -7.48 -9.23 31.98
N VAL A 241 -7.95 -10.31 32.60
CA VAL A 241 -7.20 -11.06 33.61
C VAL A 241 -6.03 -11.79 32.96
N ASP A 242 -4.81 -11.60 33.49
CA ASP A 242 -3.65 -12.42 33.12
C ASP A 242 -3.75 -13.77 33.85
N PRO A 243 -3.99 -14.92 33.18
CA PRO A 243 -4.15 -16.21 33.85
C PRO A 243 -2.98 -16.58 34.76
N LYS A 244 -1.78 -16.10 34.42
CA LYS A 244 -0.57 -16.31 35.20
C LYS A 244 -0.63 -15.64 36.58
N TYR A 245 -1.17 -14.42 36.67
CA TYR A 245 -1.28 -13.69 37.93
C TYR A 245 -2.66 -13.83 38.61
N GLY A 246 -3.70 -14.16 37.85
CA GLY A 246 -5.08 -14.31 38.35
C GLY A 246 -5.82 -12.99 38.54
N ASP A 247 -5.26 -11.86 38.07
CA ASP A 247 -5.84 -10.52 38.17
C ASP A 247 -5.61 -9.70 36.87
N VAL A 248 -6.34 -8.60 36.72
CA VAL A 248 -6.07 -7.56 35.72
C VAL A 248 -4.90 -6.71 36.21
N ALA A 249 -3.99 -6.30 35.32
CA ALA A 249 -2.86 -5.48 35.72
C ALA A 249 -3.30 -4.15 36.35
N SER A 250 -2.63 -3.75 37.44
CA SER A 250 -2.99 -2.56 38.21
C SER A 250 -2.64 -1.23 37.54
N SER A 251 -1.83 -1.27 36.47
CA SER A 251 -1.41 -0.11 35.69
C SER A 251 -0.97 -0.53 34.30
N VAL A 252 -0.85 0.43 33.37
CA VAL A 252 -0.32 0.17 32.03
C VAL A 252 1.10 -0.40 32.09
N ASN A 253 1.96 0.08 32.99
CA ASN A 253 3.34 -0.44 33.14
C ASN A 253 3.36 -1.87 33.63
N GLU A 254 2.48 -2.19 34.58
CA GLU A 254 2.33 -3.57 35.02
C GLU A 254 1.84 -4.44 33.86
N ALA A 255 0.89 -3.98 33.05
CA ALA A 255 0.41 -4.70 31.87
C ALA A 255 1.52 -4.92 30.83
N VAL A 256 2.32 -3.89 30.52
CA VAL A 256 3.48 -3.98 29.63
C VAL A 256 4.51 -4.97 30.20
N ALA A 257 4.84 -4.87 31.48
CA ALA A 257 5.78 -5.79 32.11
C ALA A 257 5.30 -7.24 32.03
N ARG A 258 4.00 -7.48 32.25
CA ARG A 258 3.36 -8.80 32.13
C ARG A 258 3.32 -9.33 30.68
N ALA A 259 3.21 -8.44 29.69
CA ALA A 259 3.27 -8.81 28.29
C ALA A 259 4.67 -9.31 27.90
N PHE A 260 5.70 -8.54 28.26
CA PHE A 260 7.09 -8.80 27.86
C PHE A 260 7.79 -9.93 28.64
N GLU A 261 7.28 -10.38 29.79
CA GLU A 261 7.87 -11.52 30.52
C GLU A 261 7.31 -12.89 30.09
N GLY A 262 6.21 -12.92 29.33
CA GLY A 262 5.56 -14.16 28.87
C GLY A 262 4.95 -14.96 30.02
N SER A 263 5.25 -16.26 30.09
CA SER A 263 4.86 -17.18 31.16
C SER A 263 5.64 -16.99 32.46
N PHE A 264 6.76 -16.27 32.44
CA PHE A 264 7.44 -15.94 33.69
C PHE A 264 6.68 -14.91 34.50
N LYS A 265 6.81 -14.98 35.82
CA LYS A 265 6.41 -13.88 36.71
C LYS A 265 7.64 -13.07 37.08
N ASN A 266 7.48 -11.75 37.12
CA ASN A 266 8.54 -10.83 37.53
C ASN A 266 9.82 -11.03 36.71
N GLY A 267 9.69 -11.23 35.40
CA GLY A 267 10.81 -11.48 34.50
C GLY A 267 11.74 -10.26 34.33
N ASP A 268 11.23 -9.06 34.62
CA ASP A 268 11.99 -7.79 34.62
C ASP A 268 12.41 -7.35 36.02
N PHE A 269 12.31 -8.23 37.02
CA PHE A 269 12.77 -8.02 38.39
C PHE A 269 12.19 -6.77 39.10
N ARG A 270 11.08 -6.20 38.60
CA ARG A 270 10.43 -5.01 39.16
C ARG A 270 9.92 -5.21 40.60
N LYS A 271 9.66 -6.47 40.98
CA LYS A 271 9.23 -6.89 42.32
C LYS A 271 10.41 -7.44 43.15
N GLY A 272 11.64 -7.04 42.82
CA GLY A 272 12.84 -7.55 43.50
C GLY A 272 13.02 -9.04 43.20
N LYS A 273 13.32 -9.82 44.24
CA LYS A 273 13.59 -11.27 44.13
C LYS A 273 12.36 -12.16 43.99
N SER A 274 11.15 -11.61 44.15
CA SER A 274 9.91 -12.38 44.10
C SER A 274 9.83 -13.25 42.84
N ASP A 275 9.23 -14.44 42.97
CA ASP A 275 9.06 -15.46 41.93
C ASP A 275 10.36 -16.13 41.41
N TRP A 276 11.55 -15.65 41.80
CA TRP A 276 12.84 -16.26 41.44
C TRP A 276 13.48 -16.91 42.67
N SER A 277 14.10 -18.07 42.47
CA SER A 277 14.80 -18.80 43.53
C SER A 277 16.31 -18.85 43.29
N GLU A 278 17.09 -18.78 44.36
CA GLU A 278 18.56 -18.86 44.36
C GLU A 278 18.98 -20.29 44.70
N GLN A 279 19.97 -20.84 43.99
CA GLN A 279 20.47 -22.19 44.24
C GLN A 279 21.99 -22.21 44.41
N PHE A 280 22.52 -23.22 45.13
CA PHE A 280 23.97 -23.49 45.23
C PHE A 280 24.84 -22.32 45.71
N SER A 281 24.40 -21.63 46.79
CA SER A 281 25.11 -20.50 47.39
C SER A 281 25.38 -19.34 46.42
N THR A 282 24.47 -19.13 45.47
CA THR A 282 24.46 -17.99 44.56
C THR A 282 24.01 -16.75 45.32
N THR A 283 24.74 -15.64 45.16
CA THR A 283 24.28 -14.33 45.61
C THR A 283 23.51 -13.69 44.47
N TYR A 284 22.20 -13.56 44.63
CA TYR A 284 21.33 -12.82 43.72
C TYR A 284 20.93 -11.52 44.39
N THR A 285 21.08 -10.40 43.70
CA THR A 285 20.68 -9.08 44.20
C THR A 285 19.90 -8.36 43.11
N VAL A 286 18.89 -7.58 43.49
CA VAL A 286 18.10 -6.80 42.55
C VAL A 286 18.09 -5.36 43.00
N THR A 287 18.54 -4.47 42.12
CA THR A 287 18.54 -3.02 42.34
C THR A 287 17.88 -2.36 41.14
N ASN A 288 16.84 -1.55 41.38
CA ASN A 288 16.10 -0.83 40.34
C ASN A 288 15.60 -1.71 39.16
N GLY A 289 15.22 -2.97 39.45
CA GLY A 289 14.75 -3.91 38.42
C GLY A 289 15.86 -4.55 37.59
N VAL A 290 17.13 -4.44 38.02
CA VAL A 290 18.26 -5.13 37.39
C VAL A 290 18.83 -6.14 38.37
N ALA A 291 18.94 -7.39 37.91
CA ALA A 291 19.45 -8.50 38.69
C ALA A 291 20.96 -8.65 38.50
N THR A 292 21.73 -8.74 39.58
CA THR A 292 23.11 -9.22 39.55
C THR A 292 23.15 -10.61 40.17
N VAL A 293 23.55 -11.59 39.36
CA VAL A 293 23.67 -12.99 39.77
C VAL A 293 25.15 -13.29 39.90
N THR A 294 25.57 -13.67 41.10
CA THR A 294 26.97 -13.96 41.44
C THR A 294 27.08 -15.38 41.96
N CYS A 295 27.83 -16.22 41.28
CA CYS A 295 28.21 -17.53 41.78
C CYS A 295 29.61 -17.45 42.41
N GLY A 296 29.79 -18.08 43.57
CA GLY A 296 31.13 -18.32 44.15
C GLY A 296 31.88 -19.43 43.41
N ASN A 297 32.81 -20.13 44.07
CA ASN A 297 33.57 -21.26 43.49
C ASN A 297 32.70 -22.53 43.26
N ASN A 298 31.56 -22.42 42.58
CA ASN A 298 30.63 -23.50 42.26
C ASN A 298 30.06 -23.35 40.85
N SER A 299 30.29 -24.34 39.99
CA SER A 299 29.84 -24.37 38.58
C SER A 299 28.32 -24.52 38.41
N ASN A 300 27.57 -24.68 39.50
CA ASN A 300 26.12 -24.89 39.48
C ASN A 300 25.29 -23.73 40.06
N GLY A 301 25.93 -22.63 40.47
CA GLY A 301 25.26 -21.41 40.92
C GLY A 301 24.30 -20.85 39.86
N ARG A 302 23.08 -20.50 40.27
CA ARG A 302 22.02 -20.03 39.38
C ARG A 302 20.87 -19.36 40.11
N ILE A 303 20.10 -18.59 39.34
CA ILE A 303 18.71 -18.29 39.66
C ILE A 303 17.79 -19.11 38.77
N GLU A 304 16.63 -19.50 39.29
CA GLU A 304 15.67 -20.32 38.55
C GLU A 304 14.22 -20.01 38.91
N GLN A 305 13.34 -20.16 37.92
CA GLN A 305 11.89 -20.09 38.07
C GLN A 305 11.26 -21.37 37.51
N PHE A 306 10.26 -21.88 38.24
CA PHE A 306 9.49 -23.06 37.83
C PHE A 306 8.54 -22.70 36.68
N VAL A 307 8.42 -23.62 35.72
CA VAL A 307 7.55 -23.47 34.56
C VAL A 307 6.87 -24.81 34.26
N ALA A 308 5.56 -24.78 34.03
CA ALA A 308 4.78 -25.95 33.66
C ALA A 308 4.85 -26.22 32.14
N GLY A 309 4.94 -27.49 31.75
CA GLY A 309 4.67 -27.99 30.39
C GLY A 309 5.30 -27.22 29.23
N SER A 310 6.60 -26.92 29.26
CA SER A 310 7.21 -25.84 28.46
C SER A 310 7.92 -26.28 27.17
N ARG A 311 7.66 -27.47 26.62
CA ARG A 311 8.32 -27.90 25.38
C ARG A 311 7.90 -27.01 24.21
N GLY A 312 8.89 -26.49 23.49
CA GLY A 312 8.66 -25.58 22.35
C GLY A 312 8.56 -24.11 22.74
N TYR A 313 8.85 -23.77 24.00
CA TYR A 313 8.99 -22.40 24.44
C TYR A 313 10.39 -21.85 24.10
N VAL A 314 10.46 -20.54 23.95
CA VAL A 314 11.71 -19.78 23.82
C VAL A 314 11.95 -19.04 25.13
N PHE A 315 13.03 -19.40 25.80
CA PHE A 315 13.58 -18.66 26.93
C PHE A 315 14.53 -17.59 26.41
N GLU A 316 14.17 -16.33 26.58
CA GLU A 316 14.96 -15.17 26.17
C GLU A 316 15.44 -14.40 27.39
N VAL A 317 16.70 -13.97 27.38
CA VAL A 317 17.29 -13.17 28.46
C VAL A 317 18.08 -12.01 27.88
N VAL A 318 17.81 -10.81 28.39
CA VAL A 318 18.62 -9.62 28.16
C VAL A 318 19.67 -9.53 29.27
N VAL A 319 20.94 -9.68 28.92
CA VAL A 319 22.05 -9.91 29.85
C VAL A 319 23.31 -9.17 29.43
N LEU A 320 24.09 -8.71 30.40
CA LEU A 320 25.48 -8.27 30.22
C LEU A 320 26.40 -9.30 30.89
N ASN A 321 27.34 -9.82 30.11
CA ASN A 321 28.29 -10.82 30.54
C ASN A 321 29.75 -10.32 30.39
N PRO A 322 30.29 -9.62 31.41
CA PRO A 322 31.63 -9.02 31.34
C PRO A 322 32.75 -9.99 31.75
N LEU A 323 32.50 -11.31 31.78
CA LEU A 323 33.42 -12.31 32.34
C LEU A 323 34.76 -12.41 31.58
N SER A 324 35.85 -12.62 32.31
CA SER A 324 37.23 -12.67 31.80
C SER A 324 37.88 -14.07 31.71
N ASN A 325 37.17 -15.13 32.14
CA ASN A 325 37.65 -16.52 32.26
C ASN A 325 36.88 -17.45 31.30
N PRO A 326 37.46 -18.53 30.71
CA PRO A 326 36.80 -19.45 29.77
C PRO A 326 35.55 -20.23 30.25
N ALA A 327 34.96 -19.92 31.40
CA ALA A 327 33.70 -20.55 31.82
C ALA A 327 32.50 -19.70 31.35
N ASP A 328 31.72 -20.23 30.41
CA ASP A 328 30.57 -19.52 29.82
C ASP A 328 29.38 -19.48 30.78
N ALA A 329 28.77 -18.31 30.97
CA ALA A 329 27.44 -18.24 31.57
C ALA A 329 26.43 -18.97 30.66
N VAL A 330 25.41 -19.60 31.23
CA VAL A 330 24.46 -20.42 30.46
C VAL A 330 23.01 -20.13 30.81
N LEU A 331 22.17 -20.16 29.78
CA LEU A 331 20.74 -20.42 29.89
C LEU A 331 20.54 -21.93 29.79
N ARG A 332 19.78 -22.53 30.71
CA ARG A 332 19.56 -23.98 30.68
C ARG A 332 18.18 -24.36 31.19
N ASP A 333 17.66 -25.45 30.65
CA ASP A 333 16.49 -26.16 31.18
C ASP A 333 16.94 -27.46 31.87
N SER A 334 16.07 -28.45 31.99
CA SER A 334 16.39 -29.76 32.56
C SER A 334 17.13 -30.71 31.60
N VAL A 335 17.21 -30.39 30.31
CA VAL A 335 17.64 -31.27 29.21
C VAL A 335 18.79 -30.68 28.40
N GLY A 336 18.88 -29.36 28.25
CA GLY A 336 19.85 -28.67 27.40
C GLY A 336 20.27 -27.30 27.93
N TRP A 337 21.25 -26.71 27.24
CA TRP A 337 21.81 -25.39 27.58
C TRP A 337 22.25 -24.60 26.34
N THR A 338 22.28 -23.28 26.48
CA THR A 338 22.83 -22.31 25.51
C THR A 338 23.82 -21.40 26.22
N ASN A 339 24.98 -21.18 25.61
CA ASN A 339 25.97 -20.23 26.12
C ASN A 339 25.49 -18.78 26.00
N ILE A 340 25.77 -18.01 27.04
CA ILE A 340 25.74 -16.55 27.05
C ILE A 340 27.18 -16.13 26.75
N PRO A 341 27.49 -15.68 25.52
CA PRO A 341 28.84 -15.28 25.16
C PRO A 341 29.30 -14.09 25.99
N ARG A 342 30.62 -13.91 26.08
CA ARG A 342 31.21 -12.72 26.67
C ARG A 342 30.85 -11.50 25.83
N SER A 343 30.49 -10.41 26.51
CA SER A 343 30.25 -9.12 25.87
C SER A 343 30.38 -7.98 26.87
N ASP A 344 31.03 -6.90 26.43
CA ASP A 344 31.06 -5.63 27.15
C ASP A 344 29.79 -4.79 26.88
N SER A 345 28.89 -5.30 26.04
CA SER A 345 27.57 -4.71 25.70
C SER A 345 26.43 -5.64 26.11
N VAL A 346 25.24 -5.06 26.32
CA VAL A 346 24.02 -5.82 26.63
C VAL A 346 23.63 -6.69 25.43
N GLN A 347 23.27 -7.94 25.67
CA GLN A 347 22.91 -8.92 24.64
C GLN A 347 21.58 -9.58 24.94
N THR A 348 20.87 -9.98 23.88
CA THR A 348 19.67 -10.83 24.00
C THR A 348 20.02 -12.26 23.62
N ILE A 349 19.97 -13.19 24.59
CA ILE A 349 20.28 -14.61 24.39
C ILE A 349 19.01 -15.43 24.41
N ARG A 350 18.89 -16.40 23.50
CA ARG A 350 17.72 -17.27 23.37
C ARG A 350 18.10 -18.74 23.55
N HIS A 351 17.26 -19.47 24.28
CA HIS A 351 17.35 -20.91 24.48
C HIS A 351 15.98 -21.55 24.20
N THR A 352 15.92 -22.50 23.27
CA THR A 352 14.69 -23.26 23.02
C THR A 352 14.56 -24.34 24.08
N VAL A 353 13.50 -24.24 24.88
CA VAL A 353 13.20 -25.19 25.94
C VAL A 353 12.80 -26.53 25.31
N SER A 354 13.62 -27.53 25.60
CA SER A 354 13.54 -28.89 25.07
C SER A 354 12.78 -29.83 26.00
N SER A 355 12.66 -29.48 27.29
CA SER A 355 11.94 -30.29 28.27
C SER A 355 10.42 -30.25 28.08
N SER A 356 9.78 -31.41 27.94
CA SER A 356 8.30 -31.57 27.90
C SER A 356 7.64 -31.73 29.24
N SER A 357 8.42 -31.87 30.30
CA SER A 357 7.93 -31.92 31.67
C SER A 357 8.03 -30.56 32.33
N ASP A 358 7.19 -30.36 33.34
CA ASP A 358 7.36 -29.31 34.34
C ASP A 358 8.80 -29.28 34.85
N GLY A 359 9.37 -28.08 34.97
CA GLY A 359 10.78 -27.95 35.29
C GLY A 359 11.20 -26.53 35.59
N TYR A 360 12.50 -26.37 35.80
CA TYR A 360 13.11 -25.07 36.07
C TYR A 360 13.89 -24.61 34.86
N VAL A 361 13.67 -23.35 34.51
CA VAL A 361 14.51 -22.62 33.57
C VAL A 361 15.48 -21.76 34.38
N ARG A 362 16.75 -21.75 33.97
CA ARG A 362 17.87 -21.34 34.82
C ARG A 362 18.79 -20.36 34.11
N ILE A 363 19.22 -19.33 34.84
CA ILE A 363 20.28 -18.41 34.43
C ILE A 363 21.48 -18.64 35.35
N SER A 364 22.61 -19.02 34.77
CA SER A 364 23.79 -19.45 35.54
C SER A 364 25.04 -18.72 35.07
N PRO A 365 25.62 -17.80 35.87
CA PRO A 365 27.03 -17.45 35.71
C PRO A 365 27.81 -18.72 36.06
N SER A 366 28.52 -19.32 35.10
CA SER A 366 29.20 -20.59 35.34
C SER A 366 30.58 -20.32 35.92
N ALA A 367 30.80 -20.57 37.21
CA ALA A 367 32.13 -20.40 37.82
C ALA A 367 32.89 -21.71 37.97
N VAL A 368 34.13 -21.74 37.47
CA VAL A 368 35.12 -22.76 37.84
C VAL A 368 36.27 -22.06 38.55
N ASN A 369 36.39 -22.26 39.86
CA ASN A 369 37.48 -21.79 40.73
C ASN A 369 37.59 -20.27 40.99
N ASN A 370 36.62 -19.44 40.60
CA ASN A 370 36.56 -18.01 40.95
C ASN A 370 35.12 -17.51 41.16
N THR A 371 34.97 -16.35 41.82
CA THR A 371 33.67 -15.65 41.87
C THR A 371 33.38 -15.00 40.51
N GLN A 372 32.19 -15.22 39.97
CA GLN A 372 31.74 -14.67 38.69
C GLN A 372 30.36 -14.05 38.81
N SER A 373 30.15 -12.95 38.10
CA SER A 373 28.90 -12.21 38.10
C SER A 373 28.43 -11.90 36.69
N ILE A 374 27.13 -12.05 36.46
CA ILE A 374 26.44 -11.53 35.28
C ILE A 374 25.32 -10.58 35.72
N THR A 375 24.98 -9.64 34.84
CA THR A 375 23.88 -8.70 35.07
C THR A 375 22.74 -9.03 34.13
N VAL A 376 21.55 -9.29 34.67
CA VAL A 376 20.34 -9.63 33.93
C VAL A 376 19.35 -8.47 34.01
N TYR A 377 18.95 -7.94 32.86
CA TYR A 377 18.01 -6.83 32.74
C TYR A 377 16.57 -7.33 32.64
N SER A 378 16.35 -8.41 31.89
CA SER A 378 15.03 -9.04 31.77
C SER A 378 15.15 -10.50 31.33
N ALA A 379 14.14 -11.28 31.66
CA ALA A 379 13.94 -12.65 31.28
C ALA A 379 12.50 -12.84 30.81
N ARG A 380 12.32 -13.52 29.69
CA ARG A 380 11.04 -13.83 29.07
C ARG A 380 10.96 -15.30 28.73
N LEU A 381 9.81 -15.92 28.92
CA LEU A 381 9.56 -17.28 28.47
C LEU A 381 8.21 -17.37 27.77
N VAL A 382 8.20 -17.68 26.49
CA VAL A 382 6.96 -17.71 25.70
C VAL A 382 6.92 -18.91 24.76
N PRO A 383 5.74 -19.46 24.43
CA PRO A 383 5.64 -20.36 23.29
C PRO A 383 6.06 -19.60 22.03
N ALA A 384 6.63 -20.30 21.04
CA ALA A 384 7.04 -19.69 19.78
C ALA A 384 5.88 -19.01 19.01
N THR A 385 4.64 -19.28 19.40
CA THR A 385 3.41 -18.73 18.82
C THR A 385 2.93 -17.44 19.48
N GLU A 386 3.44 -17.07 20.68
CA GLU A 386 3.05 -15.86 21.43
C GLU A 386 4.00 -14.68 21.19
N GLU A 387 3.43 -13.51 20.88
CA GLU A 387 4.16 -12.25 20.75
C GLU A 387 3.45 -11.06 21.38
N VAL A 388 4.24 -10.03 21.75
CA VAL A 388 3.69 -8.73 22.16
C VAL A 388 3.39 -7.91 20.92
N VAL A 389 2.17 -7.35 20.86
CA VAL A 389 1.70 -6.60 19.69
C VAL A 389 2.26 -5.18 19.73
N THR A 390 3.22 -4.89 18.84
CA THR A 390 3.95 -3.61 18.76
C THR A 390 3.93 -2.99 17.35
N ASP A 391 3.88 -3.82 16.32
CA ASP A 391 3.94 -3.47 14.90
C ASP A 391 2.64 -3.90 14.19
N ARG A 392 1.50 -3.48 14.75
CA ARG A 392 0.14 -3.90 14.39
C ARG A 392 -0.30 -3.32 13.04
N VAL A 393 -0.94 -4.12 12.19
CA VAL A 393 -1.60 -3.64 10.96
C VAL A 393 -3.11 -3.75 11.10
N ASP A 394 -3.82 -2.63 11.11
CA ASP A 394 -5.28 -2.62 11.22
C ASP A 394 -5.93 -2.74 9.83
N MET A 395 -7.12 -3.33 9.76
CA MET A 395 -7.92 -3.40 8.53
C MET A 395 -9.25 -2.68 8.73
N ALA A 396 -9.63 -1.82 7.79
CA ALA A 396 -10.96 -1.23 7.71
C ALA A 396 -11.71 -1.78 6.50
N GLY A 397 -13.01 -2.04 6.68
CA GLY A 397 -13.89 -2.46 5.60
C GLY A 397 -15.35 -2.14 5.86
N ILE A 398 -16.19 -2.47 4.89
CA ILE A 398 -17.64 -2.34 4.96
C ILE A 398 -18.25 -3.73 4.82
N GLU A 399 -19.07 -4.10 5.80
CA GLU A 399 -19.97 -5.24 5.71
C GLU A 399 -21.29 -4.79 5.09
N PHE A 400 -21.76 -5.50 4.07
CA PHE A 400 -23.06 -5.25 3.46
C PHE A 400 -23.97 -6.42 3.77
N PHE A 401 -25.19 -6.17 4.20
CA PHE A 401 -26.11 -7.25 4.54
C PHE A 401 -27.57 -6.89 4.27
N LYS A 402 -28.35 -7.90 3.90
CA LYS A 402 -29.81 -7.84 3.79
C LYS A 402 -30.45 -8.17 5.12
N ARG A 403 -31.39 -7.34 5.57
CA ARG A 403 -32.15 -7.54 6.81
C ARG A 403 -33.65 -7.39 6.59
N LYS A 404 -34.42 -8.01 7.49
CA LYS A 404 -35.80 -7.62 7.73
C LYS A 404 -35.79 -6.37 8.61
N VAL A 405 -36.54 -5.35 8.24
CA VAL A 405 -36.61 -4.12 9.01
C VAL A 405 -37.37 -4.38 10.32
N GLY A 406 -36.74 -4.03 11.45
CA GLY A 406 -37.33 -4.10 12.79
C GLY A 406 -38.04 -2.79 13.16
N ASP A 407 -37.79 -2.28 14.36
CA ASP A 407 -38.38 -1.01 14.84
C ASP A 407 -37.89 0.21 14.05
N PHE A 408 -36.67 0.14 13.53
CA PHE A 408 -36.00 1.24 12.84
C PHE A 408 -35.69 0.90 11.39
N LEU A 409 -36.00 1.85 10.51
CA LEU A 409 -35.49 1.91 9.14
C LEU A 409 -34.35 2.93 9.10
N TYR A 410 -33.20 2.56 8.52
CA TYR A 410 -32.01 3.43 8.57
C TYR A 410 -31.79 4.16 7.24
N PRO A 411 -31.46 5.47 7.24
CA PRO A 411 -31.09 6.17 6.02
C PRO A 411 -29.93 5.49 5.29
N TYR A 412 -30.07 5.39 3.97
CA TYR A 412 -29.07 4.76 3.08
C TYR A 412 -28.72 3.30 3.45
N GLY A 413 -29.55 2.65 4.25
CA GLY A 413 -29.31 1.30 4.77
C GLY A 413 -28.31 1.21 5.91
N SER A 414 -27.68 2.30 6.34
CA SER A 414 -26.59 2.25 7.31
C SER A 414 -27.08 2.30 8.76
N PRO A 415 -26.88 1.24 9.58
CA PRO A 415 -27.23 1.30 11.00
C PRO A 415 -26.37 2.31 11.76
N GLN A 416 -25.24 2.76 11.20
CA GLN A 416 -24.32 3.75 11.78
C GLN A 416 -24.55 5.17 11.25
N CYS A 417 -25.66 5.42 10.54
CA CYS A 417 -25.97 6.76 10.04
C CYS A 417 -26.11 7.76 11.20
N GLY A 418 -25.30 8.82 11.24
CA GLY A 418 -25.33 9.84 12.29
C GLY A 418 -26.10 11.11 11.92
N TYR A 419 -26.73 11.16 10.75
CA TYR A 419 -27.51 12.33 10.31
C TYR A 419 -28.80 12.47 11.13
N SER A 420 -29.07 13.68 11.61
CA SER A 420 -30.24 14.01 12.44
C SER A 420 -31.53 14.19 11.64
N GLU A 421 -31.42 14.34 10.31
CA GLU A 421 -32.53 14.48 9.37
C GLU A 421 -32.08 13.97 8.00
N VAL A 422 -32.95 13.25 7.28
CA VAL A 422 -32.72 12.86 5.89
C VAL A 422 -34.05 12.99 5.14
N ASP A 423 -34.02 13.49 3.90
CA ASP A 423 -35.19 13.77 3.08
C ASP A 423 -36.26 14.67 3.77
N GLY A 424 -35.80 15.58 4.63
CA GLY A 424 -36.69 16.46 5.42
C GLY A 424 -37.43 15.75 6.55
N VAL A 425 -37.08 14.48 6.85
CA VAL A 425 -37.67 13.69 7.94
C VAL A 425 -36.63 13.48 9.06
N PRO A 426 -36.90 13.95 10.29
CA PRO A 426 -35.99 13.78 11.42
C PRO A 426 -35.73 12.30 11.75
N THR A 427 -34.50 11.99 12.18
CA THR A 427 -34.10 10.68 12.68
C THR A 427 -33.87 10.71 14.19
N THR A 428 -34.04 9.56 14.84
CA THR A 428 -33.80 9.37 16.27
C THR A 428 -32.72 8.31 16.50
N GLU A 429 -31.98 8.43 17.59
CA GLU A 429 -31.00 7.40 17.96
C GLU A 429 -31.69 6.08 18.26
N ASP A 430 -31.15 5.00 17.70
CA ASP A 430 -31.65 3.67 18.02
C ASP A 430 -31.03 3.18 19.33
N THR A 431 -31.83 3.21 20.39
CA THR A 431 -31.50 2.67 21.71
C THR A 431 -32.11 1.29 21.97
N SER A 432 -32.85 0.73 21.00
CA SER A 432 -33.47 -0.60 21.10
C SER A 432 -32.45 -1.73 20.93
N ARG A 433 -31.39 -1.47 20.15
CA ARG A 433 -30.28 -2.40 19.92
C ARG A 433 -29.07 -2.06 20.83
N PRO A 434 -28.29 -3.06 21.28
CA PRO A 434 -27.09 -2.83 22.08
C PRO A 434 -26.01 -2.10 21.27
N ILE A 435 -25.07 -1.43 21.96
CA ILE A 435 -24.02 -0.63 21.30
C ILE A 435 -23.15 -1.45 20.35
N THR A 436 -22.99 -2.76 20.61
CA THR A 436 -22.24 -3.71 19.78
C THR A 436 -22.84 -3.91 18.38
N TYR A 437 -24.12 -3.59 18.17
CA TYR A 437 -24.73 -3.62 16.83
C TYR A 437 -24.17 -2.50 15.94
N PHE A 438 -23.79 -1.38 16.55
CA PHE A 438 -23.33 -0.16 15.90
C PHE A 438 -21.81 0.04 15.96
N ALA A 439 -21.13 -0.68 16.84
CA ALA A 439 -19.70 -0.54 17.09
C ALA A 439 -18.88 -0.67 15.80
N ALA A 440 -18.04 0.32 15.54
CA ALA A 440 -17.11 0.36 14.41
C ALA A 440 -16.02 -0.70 14.51
N TYR A 441 -15.63 -1.06 15.74
CA TYR A 441 -14.60 -2.03 16.07
C TYR A 441 -14.85 -2.53 17.49
N ASP A 442 -14.15 -3.59 17.91
CA ASP A 442 -14.32 -4.13 19.26
C ASP A 442 -13.89 -3.12 20.34
N GLY A 443 -14.78 -2.85 21.30
CA GLY A 443 -14.62 -1.81 22.32
C GLY A 443 -15.10 -0.40 21.93
N ASP A 444 -15.61 -0.18 20.71
CA ASP A 444 -16.24 1.10 20.35
C ASP A 444 -17.61 1.28 21.00
N THR A 445 -17.74 2.33 21.81
CA THR A 445 -18.98 2.68 22.51
C THR A 445 -19.66 3.94 21.97
N THR A 446 -19.11 4.53 20.90
CA THR A 446 -19.44 5.90 20.44
C THR A 446 -20.20 5.95 19.12
N SER A 447 -20.31 4.85 18.38
CA SER A 447 -20.88 4.83 17.01
C SER A 447 -22.39 4.60 16.94
N ARG A 448 -23.15 4.97 17.97
CA ARG A 448 -24.61 4.78 17.95
C ARG A 448 -25.23 5.53 16.77
N GLY A 449 -25.93 4.79 15.91
CA GLY A 449 -26.58 5.37 14.75
C GLY A 449 -28.01 5.80 15.00
N ARG A 450 -28.56 6.50 14.01
CA ARG A 450 -29.88 7.09 13.98
C ARG A 450 -30.68 6.50 12.83
N GLY A 451 -31.98 6.32 13.05
CA GLY A 451 -32.91 5.84 12.05
C GLY A 451 -34.28 6.49 12.21
N TRP A 452 -35.19 6.12 11.33
CA TRP A 452 -36.60 6.43 11.48
C TRP A 452 -37.29 5.30 12.22
N ARG A 453 -37.81 5.60 13.40
CA ARG A 453 -38.63 4.66 14.14
C ARG A 453 -39.98 4.51 13.45
N LEU A 454 -40.29 3.32 12.96
CA LEU A 454 -41.47 3.09 12.12
C LEU A 454 -42.79 3.44 12.83
N SER A 455 -42.86 3.24 14.15
CA SER A 455 -44.04 3.59 14.95
C SER A 455 -44.33 5.09 15.02
N ASP A 456 -43.32 5.92 14.78
CA ASP A 456 -43.39 7.37 14.97
C ASP A 456 -43.63 8.10 13.64
N LEU A 457 -43.56 7.37 12.52
CA LEU A 457 -43.73 7.93 11.18
C LEU A 457 -45.20 8.09 10.82
N THR A 458 -45.54 9.26 10.30
CA THR A 458 -46.77 9.43 9.53
C THR A 458 -46.67 8.70 8.19
N PHE A 459 -47.80 8.36 7.62
CA PHE A 459 -47.86 7.73 6.31
C PHE A 459 -47.20 8.56 5.21
N ALA A 460 -47.34 9.90 5.26
CA ALA A 460 -46.70 10.80 4.30
C ALA A 460 -45.18 10.77 4.42
N GLN A 461 -44.63 10.76 5.64
CA GLN A 461 -43.19 10.63 5.86
C GLN A 461 -42.66 9.28 5.38
N LEU A 462 -43.38 8.18 5.69
CA LEU A 462 -43.00 6.84 5.23
C LEU A 462 -43.03 6.74 3.69
N ALA A 463 -44.00 7.36 3.02
CA ALA A 463 -44.05 7.41 1.56
C ALA A 463 -42.86 8.19 0.95
N VAL A 464 -42.46 9.31 1.57
CA VAL A 464 -41.26 10.08 1.14
C VAL A 464 -40.02 9.20 1.25
N ILE A 465 -39.80 8.58 2.41
CA ILE A 465 -38.65 7.70 2.65
C ILE A 465 -38.63 6.54 1.64
N MET A 466 -39.75 5.84 1.47
CA MET A 466 -39.82 4.67 0.59
C MET A 466 -39.72 5.00 -0.90
N SER A 467 -39.99 6.26 -1.29
CA SER A 467 -39.83 6.73 -2.67
C SER A 467 -38.38 6.99 -3.07
N ASN A 468 -37.46 7.10 -2.10
CA ASN A 468 -36.04 7.31 -2.36
C ASN A 468 -35.31 5.97 -2.49
N PRO A 469 -34.91 5.55 -3.72
CA PRO A 469 -34.26 4.25 -3.92
C PRO A 469 -32.90 4.16 -3.22
N LYS A 470 -32.26 5.29 -2.88
CA LYS A 470 -30.94 5.31 -2.21
C LYS A 470 -30.97 4.70 -0.82
N HIS A 471 -32.15 4.54 -0.21
CA HIS A 471 -32.30 3.87 1.08
C HIS A 471 -32.31 2.35 0.99
N ASN A 472 -32.32 1.79 -0.22
CA ASN A 472 -32.29 0.35 -0.50
C ASN A 472 -33.31 -0.43 0.33
N ALA A 473 -34.55 0.08 0.40
CA ALA A 473 -35.65 -0.51 1.14
C ALA A 473 -36.81 -0.88 0.20
N TRP A 474 -37.42 -2.05 0.40
CA TRP A 474 -38.50 -2.56 -0.45
C TRP A 474 -39.39 -3.55 0.29
N TYR A 475 -40.59 -3.81 -0.24
CA TYR A 475 -41.44 -4.88 0.26
C TYR A 475 -41.24 -6.15 -0.56
N ASN A 476 -41.08 -7.28 0.12
CA ASN A 476 -41.07 -8.60 -0.53
C ASN A 476 -42.49 -9.07 -0.89
N GLU A 477 -42.59 -10.20 -1.60
CA GLU A 477 -43.89 -10.78 -1.99
C GLU A 477 -44.80 -11.14 -0.78
N LYS A 478 -44.21 -11.31 0.41
CA LYS A 478 -44.93 -11.59 1.67
C LYS A 478 -45.38 -10.31 2.40
N GLY A 479 -45.09 -9.13 1.86
CA GLY A 479 -45.40 -7.84 2.48
C GLY A 479 -44.46 -7.44 3.63
N GLU A 480 -43.31 -8.11 3.76
CA GLU A 480 -42.29 -7.76 4.75
C GLU A 480 -41.38 -6.67 4.20
N LEU A 481 -41.10 -5.65 5.02
CA LEU A 481 -40.16 -4.59 4.67
C LEU A 481 -38.73 -5.10 4.85
N LEU A 482 -37.97 -5.09 3.76
CA LEU A 482 -36.58 -5.49 3.69
C LEU A 482 -35.69 -4.27 3.43
N GLN A 483 -34.44 -4.35 3.87
CA GLN A 483 -33.43 -3.34 3.58
C GLN A 483 -32.06 -3.98 3.35
N PHE A 484 -31.31 -3.45 2.39
CA PHE A 484 -29.90 -3.80 2.15
C PHE A 484 -29.03 -2.58 2.43
N GLY A 485 -27.91 -2.75 3.14
CA GLY A 485 -27.09 -1.59 3.47
C GLY A 485 -25.72 -1.88 4.07
N PRO A 486 -24.89 -0.84 4.17
CA PRO A 486 -23.53 -0.93 4.67
C PRO A 486 -23.47 -0.84 6.20
N ARG A 487 -22.49 -1.51 6.82
CA ARG A 487 -21.97 -1.26 8.16
C ARG A 487 -20.46 -1.21 8.09
N GLN A 488 -19.86 -0.12 8.57
CA GLN A 488 -18.41 -0.05 8.74
C GLN A 488 -17.96 -0.97 9.88
N ARG A 489 -16.93 -1.77 9.59
CA ARG A 489 -16.23 -2.60 10.58
C ARG A 489 -14.72 -2.48 10.38
N SER A 490 -14.01 -2.26 11.48
CA SER A 490 -12.57 -2.17 11.55
C SER A 490 -12.05 -3.20 12.55
N PHE A 491 -10.88 -3.77 12.24
CA PHE A 491 -10.27 -4.84 12.99
C PHE A 491 -8.84 -4.45 13.34
N ALA A 492 -8.52 -4.52 14.63
CA ALA A 492 -7.13 -4.46 15.06
C ALA A 492 -6.40 -5.70 14.53
N GLY A 493 -5.21 -5.52 13.96
CA GLY A 493 -4.36 -6.66 13.64
C GLY A 493 -4.10 -7.50 14.89
N MET A 494 -4.14 -8.83 14.79
CA MET A 494 -4.03 -9.68 15.98
C MET A 494 -2.60 -9.71 16.51
N GLY A 495 -1.60 -9.63 15.64
CA GLY A 495 -0.18 -9.67 15.95
C GLY A 495 0.60 -8.57 15.24
N ASN A 496 1.86 -8.86 14.94
CA ASN A 496 2.77 -7.96 14.21
C ASN A 496 2.81 -8.29 12.71
N GLY A 497 2.63 -7.25 11.89
CA GLY A 497 2.69 -7.35 10.43
C GLY A 497 1.34 -7.55 9.74
N ASP A 498 1.44 -7.71 8.42
CA ASP A 498 0.35 -7.70 7.46
C ASP A 498 -0.62 -8.88 7.64
N TRP A 499 -1.84 -8.68 7.16
CA TRP A 499 -2.87 -9.71 7.10
C TRP A 499 -2.50 -10.77 6.05
N SER A 500 -2.63 -12.05 6.40
CA SER A 500 -2.34 -13.17 5.50
C SER A 500 -3.25 -13.24 4.28
N GLN A 501 -4.51 -12.77 4.41
CA GLN A 501 -5.46 -12.77 3.32
C GLN A 501 -6.46 -11.63 3.44
N ILE A 502 -6.48 -10.76 2.43
CA ILE A 502 -7.39 -9.61 2.29
C ILE A 502 -7.96 -9.45 0.88
N SER A 503 -7.53 -10.29 -0.08
CA SER A 503 -8.02 -10.27 -1.46
C SER A 503 -9.14 -11.28 -1.65
N PRO A 504 -10.34 -10.86 -2.08
CA PRO A 504 -11.43 -11.77 -2.42
C PRO A 504 -11.18 -12.53 -3.73
N ALA A 505 -10.11 -12.20 -4.47
CA ALA A 505 -9.69 -12.90 -5.68
C ALA A 505 -8.69 -14.04 -5.41
N ALA A 506 -8.23 -14.20 -4.17
CA ALA A 506 -7.28 -15.25 -3.83
C ALA A 506 -7.87 -16.65 -4.08
N SER A 507 -7.05 -17.55 -4.61
CA SER A 507 -7.37 -18.95 -4.88
C SER A 507 -6.42 -19.86 -4.10
N GLY A 508 -6.92 -20.92 -3.45
CA GLY A 508 -6.06 -21.88 -2.74
C GLY A 508 -6.70 -22.50 -1.50
N SER A 509 -5.86 -23.11 -0.65
CA SER A 509 -6.25 -23.90 0.53
C SER A 509 -6.74 -23.08 1.74
N SER A 510 -6.55 -21.76 1.75
CA SER A 510 -7.11 -20.84 2.77
C SER A 510 -7.81 -19.64 2.13
N PRO A 511 -9.03 -19.83 1.59
CA PRO A 511 -9.77 -18.81 0.83
C PRO A 511 -10.56 -17.83 1.71
N TYR A 512 -10.13 -17.57 2.95
CA TYR A 512 -10.89 -16.81 3.95
C TYR A 512 -10.24 -15.46 4.23
N LEU A 513 -11.04 -14.44 4.55
CA LEU A 513 -10.52 -13.20 5.11
C LEU A 513 -9.89 -13.49 6.47
N ALA A 514 -8.57 -13.32 6.59
CA ALA A 514 -7.82 -13.87 7.70
C ALA A 514 -6.59 -13.04 8.06
N TYR A 515 -6.37 -12.84 9.36
CA TYR A 515 -5.13 -12.24 9.85
C TYR A 515 -3.95 -13.20 9.65
N SER A 516 -4.14 -14.46 10.04
CA SER A 516 -3.19 -15.55 9.82
C SER A 516 -3.95 -16.86 9.60
N THR A 517 -3.24 -17.93 9.23
CA THR A 517 -3.84 -19.26 9.04
C THR A 517 -4.65 -19.68 10.28
N GLY A 518 -5.95 -19.96 10.09
CA GLY A 518 -6.84 -20.36 11.18
C GLY A 518 -7.41 -19.21 12.01
N MET A 519 -7.08 -17.95 11.70
CA MET A 519 -7.56 -16.75 12.40
C MET A 519 -8.44 -15.91 11.46
N TYR A 520 -9.73 -16.25 11.42
CA TYR A 520 -10.67 -15.75 10.41
C TYR A 520 -11.54 -14.63 10.94
N VAL A 521 -11.89 -13.67 10.08
CA VAL A 521 -12.89 -12.64 10.38
C VAL A 521 -14.29 -13.25 10.34
N THR A 522 -15.04 -13.03 11.42
CA THR A 522 -16.41 -13.55 11.55
C THR A 522 -17.45 -12.54 11.09
N ILE A 523 -18.52 -13.10 10.51
CA ILE A 523 -19.68 -12.37 10.04
C ILE A 523 -20.46 -11.83 11.23
N GLN A 524 -21.11 -10.68 11.07
CA GLN A 524 -22.09 -10.19 12.03
C GLN A 524 -23.49 -10.11 11.41
N GLY A 525 -23.65 -9.65 10.18
CA GLY A 525 -24.97 -9.50 9.55
C GLY A 525 -25.97 -8.71 10.41
N ASP A 526 -27.22 -9.16 10.52
CA ASP A 526 -28.25 -8.49 11.33
C ASP A 526 -28.18 -8.78 12.85
N GLU A 527 -27.14 -9.52 13.29
CA GLU A 527 -26.95 -9.86 14.69
C GLU A 527 -26.40 -8.69 15.52
N ASN A 528 -26.79 -8.66 16.80
CA ASN A 528 -26.36 -7.65 17.77
C ASN A 528 -24.86 -7.69 18.08
N THR A 529 -24.22 -8.84 17.90
CA THR A 529 -22.78 -9.06 18.08
C THR A 529 -22.27 -9.97 16.98
N PRO A 530 -20.98 -9.89 16.62
CA PRO A 530 -20.38 -10.84 15.72
C PRO A 530 -20.51 -12.27 16.24
N VAL A 531 -20.63 -13.20 15.30
CA VAL A 531 -20.76 -14.62 15.61
C VAL A 531 -19.46 -15.11 16.22
N GLY A 532 -19.53 -15.78 17.37
CA GLY A 532 -18.34 -16.15 18.16
C GLY A 532 -17.82 -15.05 19.09
N GLY A 533 -18.53 -13.92 19.22
CA GLY A 533 -18.32 -12.92 20.27
C GLY A 533 -17.31 -11.82 19.95
N ALA A 534 -16.15 -12.15 19.35
CA ALA A 534 -15.01 -11.21 19.24
C ALA A 534 -14.68 -10.75 17.79
N GLY A 535 -15.50 -11.10 16.80
CA GLY A 535 -15.24 -10.72 15.40
C GLY A 535 -14.10 -11.49 14.70
N LEU A 536 -13.34 -12.30 15.44
CA LEU A 536 -12.26 -13.16 14.97
C LEU A 536 -12.36 -14.53 15.67
N TYR A 537 -12.16 -15.64 14.96
CA TYR A 537 -12.34 -17.00 15.51
C TYR A 537 -11.12 -17.92 15.26
N PRO A 538 -10.62 -18.63 16.30
CA PRO A 538 -9.53 -19.59 16.16
C PRO A 538 -10.01 -21.00 15.72
N GLY A 539 -9.39 -21.54 14.67
CA GLY A 539 -9.25 -23.00 14.51
C GLY A 539 -10.48 -23.84 14.09
N GLY A 540 -11.48 -23.28 13.40
CA GLY A 540 -12.59 -24.10 12.90
C GLY A 540 -13.15 -23.67 11.55
N HIS A 541 -13.44 -24.66 10.70
CA HIS A 541 -14.35 -24.56 9.55
C HIS A 541 -15.78 -24.38 10.09
N VAL A 542 -16.11 -23.18 10.55
CA VAL A 542 -17.49 -22.82 10.89
C VAL A 542 -18.05 -21.99 9.74
N GLN A 543 -19.29 -22.30 9.35
CA GLN A 543 -20.03 -21.75 8.21
C GLN A 543 -20.26 -20.22 8.25
N ARG A 544 -19.60 -19.49 9.17
CA ARG A 544 -19.89 -18.10 9.61
C ARG A 544 -18.68 -17.14 9.43
N ASN A 545 -17.72 -17.49 8.58
CA ASN A 545 -16.56 -16.65 8.22
C ASN A 545 -16.71 -16.08 6.80
N TYR A 546 -16.03 -14.97 6.52
CA TYR A 546 -15.97 -14.41 5.17
C TYR A 546 -15.06 -15.23 4.25
N GLN A 547 -15.61 -15.64 3.10
CA GLN A 547 -14.93 -16.47 2.11
C GLN A 547 -14.78 -15.74 0.78
N SER A 548 -13.70 -16.02 0.06
CA SER A 548 -13.45 -15.53 -1.29
C SER A 548 -14.33 -16.26 -2.31
N ALA A 549 -14.64 -15.59 -3.43
CA ALA A 549 -15.48 -16.16 -4.48
C ALA A 549 -14.82 -17.37 -5.18
N ASN A 550 -13.47 -17.43 -5.17
CA ASN A 550 -12.67 -18.42 -5.90
C ASN A 550 -12.43 -19.72 -5.10
N THR A 551 -13.26 -20.03 -4.11
CA THR A 551 -13.22 -21.31 -3.39
C THR A 551 -13.54 -22.49 -4.33
N SER A 552 -12.73 -23.55 -4.26
CA SER A 552 -12.91 -24.79 -5.05
C SER A 552 -14.05 -25.68 -4.57
N SER A 553 -14.77 -25.29 -3.52
CA SER A 553 -15.85 -26.08 -2.90
C SER A 553 -17.20 -25.44 -3.20
N PRO A 554 -17.93 -25.88 -4.24
CA PRO A 554 -19.18 -25.25 -4.69
C PRO A 554 -20.32 -25.39 -3.67
N SER A 555 -20.23 -26.38 -2.78
CA SER A 555 -21.34 -26.85 -1.95
C SER A 555 -21.70 -25.93 -0.77
N TRP A 556 -20.85 -24.97 -0.40
CA TRP A 556 -20.99 -24.18 0.84
C TRP A 556 -21.01 -22.68 0.63
N SER A 557 -21.07 -22.22 -0.61
CA SER A 557 -20.90 -20.83 -1.01
C SER A 557 -22.15 -20.31 -1.71
N LEU A 558 -23.05 -19.70 -0.94
CA LEU A 558 -24.22 -19.02 -1.46
C LEU A 558 -23.80 -17.64 -2.01
N ARG A 559 -24.47 -17.19 -3.09
CA ARG A 559 -24.42 -15.81 -3.59
C ARG A 559 -23.00 -15.26 -3.88
N LYS A 560 -22.08 -16.08 -4.40
CA LYS A 560 -20.71 -15.65 -4.77
C LYS A 560 -20.70 -14.38 -5.62
N GLN A 561 -19.86 -13.41 -5.27
CA GLN A 561 -19.68 -12.17 -6.03
C GLN A 561 -18.20 -11.88 -6.25
N THR A 562 -17.81 -11.57 -7.48
CA THR A 562 -16.47 -11.04 -7.77
C THR A 562 -16.27 -9.71 -7.04
N GLY A 563 -15.11 -9.54 -6.41
CA GLY A 563 -14.75 -8.31 -5.69
C GLY A 563 -15.22 -8.23 -4.24
N LEU A 564 -15.96 -9.21 -3.74
CA LEU A 564 -16.41 -9.27 -2.35
C LEU A 564 -16.00 -10.58 -1.68
N PHE A 565 -15.73 -10.52 -0.38
CA PHE A 565 -15.91 -11.71 0.43
C PHE A 565 -17.40 -11.92 0.70
N HIS A 566 -17.84 -13.16 0.80
CA HIS A 566 -19.24 -13.51 1.02
C HIS A 566 -19.39 -14.47 2.19
N CYS A 567 -20.63 -14.64 2.67
CA CYS A 567 -20.93 -15.64 3.68
C CYS A 567 -20.83 -17.08 3.13
N GLY A 568 -20.44 -18.02 3.99
CA GLY A 568 -20.71 -19.45 3.76
C GLY A 568 -22.17 -19.80 4.02
N ASP A 569 -22.55 -21.07 3.85
CA ASP A 569 -23.87 -21.77 3.95
C ASP A 569 -24.83 -21.43 5.15
N THR A 570 -24.72 -20.27 5.80
CA THR A 570 -25.62 -19.86 6.88
C THR A 570 -26.51 -18.71 6.45
N ALA A 571 -27.73 -19.06 6.04
CA ALA A 571 -28.89 -18.16 5.97
C ALA A 571 -29.29 -17.52 7.32
N ALA A 572 -28.51 -17.73 8.39
CA ALA A 572 -28.84 -17.29 9.75
C ALA A 572 -28.38 -15.87 10.08
N ALA A 573 -27.32 -15.34 9.45
CA ALA A 573 -26.79 -14.01 9.80
C ALA A 573 -27.41 -12.87 8.98
N ALA A 574 -27.97 -13.15 7.81
CA ALA A 574 -28.64 -12.17 6.96
C ALA A 574 -29.72 -12.87 6.13
N VAL A 575 -30.76 -12.11 5.73
CA VAL A 575 -31.86 -12.63 4.91
C VAL A 575 -31.30 -13.16 3.59
N ASP A 576 -31.71 -14.37 3.20
CA ASP A 576 -31.28 -15.10 1.99
C ASP A 576 -29.76 -15.36 1.85
N GLY A 577 -29.00 -15.19 2.94
CA GLY A 577 -27.53 -15.28 2.90
C GLY A 577 -26.86 -14.11 2.17
N GLU A 578 -27.56 -13.00 1.95
CA GLU A 578 -26.99 -11.80 1.33
C GLU A 578 -26.17 -11.02 2.38
N CYS A 579 -24.93 -11.47 2.62
CA CYS A 579 -23.96 -10.82 3.51
C CYS A 579 -22.55 -10.88 2.92
N TYR A 580 -21.90 -9.72 2.83
CA TYR A 580 -20.65 -9.50 2.12
C TYR A 580 -19.69 -8.62 2.92
N PHE A 581 -18.40 -8.72 2.62
CA PHE A 581 -17.39 -7.81 3.14
C PHE A 581 -16.50 -7.27 2.04
N TYR A 582 -16.31 -5.96 2.04
CA TYR A 582 -15.39 -5.25 1.16
C TYR A 582 -14.26 -4.65 2.00
N VAL A 583 -13.02 -5.04 1.71
CA VAL A 583 -11.82 -4.47 2.36
C VAL A 583 -11.54 -3.10 1.73
N LEU A 584 -11.57 -2.04 2.53
CA LEU A 584 -11.28 -0.68 2.07
C LEU A 584 -9.78 -0.39 2.13
N ALA A 585 -9.18 -0.68 3.29
CA ALA A 585 -7.83 -0.22 3.59
C ALA A 585 -7.16 -1.09 4.66
N THR A 586 -5.83 -1.13 4.61
CA THR A 586 -5.00 -1.56 5.74
C THR A 586 -4.08 -0.41 6.18
N VAL A 587 -3.79 -0.33 7.49
CA VAL A 587 -2.96 0.74 8.07
C VAL A 587 -1.88 0.12 8.96
N PRO A 588 -0.59 0.15 8.57
CA PRO A 588 0.51 -0.21 9.46
C PRO A 588 0.63 0.82 10.59
N ARG A 589 0.11 0.50 11.77
CA ARG A 589 -0.05 1.45 12.87
C ARG A 589 1.30 1.85 13.44
N LEU A 590 1.49 3.16 13.62
CA LEU A 590 2.47 3.67 14.57
C LEU A 590 2.00 3.37 16.00
N ASN A 591 2.93 3.26 16.95
CA ASN A 591 2.63 2.87 18.32
C ASN A 591 3.05 3.93 19.35
N GLN A 592 2.48 3.79 20.55
CA GLN A 592 2.61 4.74 21.66
C GLN A 592 3.99 4.73 22.34
N GLY A 593 4.81 3.70 22.07
CA GLY A 593 6.15 3.58 22.65
C GLY A 593 7.13 4.60 22.11
N ALA A 594 8.25 4.79 22.80
CA ALA A 594 9.35 5.64 22.31
C ALA A 594 9.88 5.15 20.97
N HIS A 595 10.19 6.07 20.07
CA HIS A 595 10.86 5.75 18.81
C HIS A 595 12.33 5.35 19.06
N HIS A 596 12.77 4.24 18.47
CA HIS A 596 14.18 3.85 18.41
C HIS A 596 14.45 3.05 17.12
N PRO A 597 15.57 3.29 16.39
CA PRO A 597 15.83 2.66 15.09
C PRO A 597 15.89 1.13 15.13
N SER A 598 16.44 0.53 16.18
CA SER A 598 16.44 -0.94 16.39
C SER A 598 15.21 -1.47 17.12
N PHE A 599 14.94 -0.94 18.32
CA PHE A 599 14.01 -1.58 19.25
C PHE A 599 12.54 -1.27 19.01
N ASN A 600 12.21 -0.08 18.49
CA ASN A 600 10.83 0.30 18.22
C ASN A 600 10.72 1.29 17.04
N PRO A 601 10.93 0.80 15.80
CA PRO A 601 10.91 1.65 14.61
C PRO A 601 9.54 2.27 14.34
N MET A 602 8.45 1.64 14.80
CA MET A 602 7.07 2.12 14.71
C MET A 602 6.67 3.05 15.87
N GLY A 603 7.57 3.27 16.84
CA GLY A 603 7.35 4.16 17.98
C GLY A 603 7.25 5.63 17.59
N THR A 604 6.60 6.40 18.46
CA THR A 604 6.34 7.84 18.29
C THR A 604 6.64 8.66 19.54
N GLY A 605 6.70 8.03 20.71
CA GLY A 605 6.99 8.70 21.96
C GLY A 605 8.43 9.21 22.04
N ARG A 606 8.66 10.14 22.97
CA ARG A 606 9.99 10.61 23.39
C ARG A 606 10.37 9.96 24.71
N VAL A 607 11.66 9.92 25.02
CA VAL A 607 12.17 9.47 26.32
C VAL A 607 12.49 10.66 27.22
N ARG A 608 12.53 10.44 28.53
CA ARG A 608 12.81 11.50 29.50
C ARG A 608 14.28 11.46 29.93
N ASN A 609 15.04 12.48 29.57
CA ASN A 609 16.47 12.62 29.88
C ASN A 609 16.73 12.49 31.39
N SER A 610 17.72 11.66 31.73
CA SER A 610 18.08 11.32 33.10
C SER A 610 18.69 12.48 33.92
N GLY A 611 19.36 13.44 33.27
CA GLY A 611 20.09 14.53 33.93
C GLY A 611 19.30 15.82 34.18
N ASN A 612 18.29 16.12 33.35
CA ASN A 612 17.55 17.39 33.43
C ASN A 612 16.02 17.26 33.32
N ASN A 613 15.49 16.02 33.30
CA ASN A 613 14.06 15.73 33.20
C ASN A 613 13.36 16.22 31.91
N ALA A 614 14.10 16.65 30.87
CA ALA A 614 13.54 17.06 29.58
C ALA A 614 13.07 15.86 28.73
N TRP A 615 12.09 16.07 27.87
CA TRP A 615 11.70 15.08 26.85
C TRP A 615 12.64 15.18 25.66
N VAL A 616 13.25 14.07 25.28
CA VAL A 616 14.32 13.98 24.29
C VAL A 616 14.12 12.80 23.35
N SER A 617 14.74 12.87 22.18
CA SER A 617 14.77 11.78 21.19
C SER A 617 15.81 10.73 21.56
N TRP A 618 15.76 9.55 20.94
CA TRP A 618 16.62 8.40 21.27
C TRP A 618 18.12 8.69 21.18
N TYR A 619 18.54 9.59 20.28
CA TYR A 619 19.94 9.94 20.06
C TYR A 619 20.49 10.92 21.10
N GLU A 620 19.63 11.55 21.91
CA GLU A 620 20.05 12.55 22.92
C GLU A 620 20.36 11.93 24.29
N ASP A 621 19.78 10.76 24.61
CA ASP A 621 20.07 9.98 25.83
C ASP A 621 19.84 8.47 25.54
N SER A 622 20.86 7.81 25.02
CA SER A 622 20.80 6.40 24.60
C SER A 622 20.80 5.41 25.78
N THR A 623 21.10 5.87 27.00
CA THR A 623 21.22 4.99 28.19
C THR A 623 19.88 4.44 28.69
N LEU A 624 18.76 4.98 28.20
CA LEU A 624 17.42 4.71 28.70
C LEU A 624 16.67 3.64 27.88
N ILE A 625 17.07 3.39 26.63
CA ILE A 625 16.47 2.38 25.77
C ILE A 625 17.49 1.27 25.54
N THR A 626 17.28 0.13 26.19
CA THR A 626 18.20 -1.03 26.12
C THR A 626 17.55 -2.25 25.49
N ASP A 627 16.22 -2.25 25.35
CA ASP A 627 15.43 -3.33 24.76
C ASP A 627 14.07 -2.81 24.25
N LYS A 628 13.32 -3.63 23.51
CA LYS A 628 11.98 -3.27 23.01
C LYS A 628 10.98 -2.97 24.14
N LYS A 629 11.10 -3.60 25.32
CA LYS A 629 10.20 -3.36 26.47
C LYS A 629 10.37 -1.94 27.02
N SER A 630 11.61 -1.46 27.11
CA SER A 630 11.93 -0.13 27.64
C SER A 630 11.28 0.99 26.82
N CYS A 631 10.98 0.74 25.54
CA CYS A 631 10.20 1.66 24.70
C CYS A 631 8.73 1.82 25.17
N PHE A 632 8.17 0.92 25.99
CA PHE A 632 6.76 0.92 26.39
C PHE A 632 6.52 1.04 27.90
N ASP A 633 7.57 1.12 28.74
CA ASP A 633 7.39 1.24 30.19
C ASP A 633 7.09 2.70 30.59
N PHE A 634 5.80 3.03 30.79
CA PHE A 634 5.32 4.41 30.90
C PHE A 634 5.31 4.99 32.33
N ARG A 635 6.41 5.60 32.81
CA ARG A 635 6.47 6.11 34.20
C ARG A 635 6.00 7.57 34.37
N VAL A 636 5.29 7.83 35.47
CA VAL A 636 4.97 9.18 35.97
C VAL A 636 5.94 9.52 37.12
N GLY A 637 6.79 10.54 36.94
CA GLY A 637 7.73 10.99 37.98
C GLY A 637 9.05 10.19 38.06
N VAL A 638 10.12 10.93 38.36
CA VAL A 638 11.59 10.69 38.25
C VAL A 638 12.10 9.31 37.75
N GLY A 639 12.79 9.35 36.60
CA GLY A 639 13.70 8.29 36.11
C GLY A 639 13.26 7.55 34.83
N GLY A 640 13.48 8.16 33.67
CA GLY A 640 14.06 7.45 32.51
C GLY A 640 13.20 6.67 31.52
N LYS A 641 11.87 6.85 31.43
CA LYS A 641 11.03 6.03 30.52
C LYS A 641 9.92 6.83 29.80
N PRO A 642 9.43 6.38 28.62
CA PRO A 642 8.52 7.19 27.77
C PRO A 642 7.18 7.51 28.43
N ASN A 643 6.46 8.52 27.95
CA ASN A 643 5.08 8.78 28.39
C ASN A 643 4.19 9.19 27.21
N PRO A 644 3.23 8.33 26.80
CA PRO A 644 2.38 8.59 25.64
C PRO A 644 1.34 9.68 25.92
N ALA A 645 1.08 10.02 27.19
CA ALA A 645 0.23 11.15 27.53
C ALA A 645 0.89 12.50 27.20
N LEU A 646 2.23 12.56 27.10
CA LEU A 646 3.02 13.79 26.99
C LEU A 646 3.82 13.92 25.68
N SER A 647 3.89 12.87 24.86
CA SER A 647 4.61 12.87 23.59
C SER A 647 4.06 11.81 22.63
N GLY A 648 4.31 11.98 21.33
CA GLY A 648 3.97 11.00 20.29
C GLY A 648 2.51 11.02 19.81
N LYS A 649 1.64 11.79 20.45
CA LYS A 649 0.23 11.98 20.03
C LYS A 649 -0.02 13.33 19.37
N ILE A 650 -1.14 13.46 18.65
CA ILE A 650 -1.61 14.72 18.09
C ILE A 650 -1.59 15.83 19.17
N GLY A 651 -1.05 17.00 18.81
CA GLY A 651 -0.92 18.15 19.71
C GLY A 651 0.28 18.10 20.67
N THR A 652 1.17 17.11 20.54
CA THR A 652 2.43 17.01 21.32
C THR A 652 3.65 16.92 20.40
N ASN A 653 4.85 16.73 20.96
CA ASN A 653 6.06 16.50 20.17
C ASN A 653 6.21 15.01 19.84
N SER A 654 6.52 14.69 18.58
CA SER A 654 6.89 13.33 18.16
C SER A 654 8.38 13.06 18.44
N GLY A 655 8.70 11.81 18.78
CA GLY A 655 10.07 11.29 18.85
C GLY A 655 10.59 10.76 17.51
N ARG A 656 9.76 10.76 16.46
CA ARG A 656 10.16 10.31 15.12
C ARG A 656 10.89 11.41 14.35
N PRO A 657 11.86 11.05 13.50
CA PRO A 657 12.50 11.99 12.57
C PRO A 657 11.53 12.62 11.56
N ASP A 658 10.43 11.93 11.23
CA ASP A 658 9.39 12.39 10.29
C ASP A 658 8.25 13.18 10.96
N GLY A 659 8.31 13.39 12.28
CA GLY A 659 7.32 14.15 13.04
C GLY A 659 5.96 13.48 13.19
N ARG A 660 5.79 12.20 12.78
CA ARG A 660 4.48 11.53 12.80
C ARG A 660 4.04 11.10 14.20
N PHE A 661 2.73 11.13 14.44
CA PHE A 661 2.01 10.76 15.67
C PHE A 661 1.29 9.40 15.57
N TYR A 662 1.11 8.70 16.69
CA TYR A 662 0.54 7.33 16.70
C TYR A 662 -0.96 7.27 16.46
N ASP A 663 -1.67 8.33 16.86
CA ASP A 663 -3.12 8.47 16.78
C ASP A 663 -3.57 9.17 15.50
N ALA A 664 -2.67 9.81 14.75
CA ALA A 664 -2.96 10.28 13.40
C ALA A 664 -2.88 9.13 12.37
N ILE A 665 -3.74 9.21 11.35
CA ILE A 665 -3.67 8.34 10.16
C ILE A 665 -3.14 9.17 8.99
N TYR A 666 -2.15 8.66 8.27
CA TYR A 666 -1.46 9.38 7.19
C TYR A 666 -1.91 8.91 5.81
N ALA A 667 -1.61 9.68 4.77
CA ALA A 667 -1.97 9.31 3.40
C ALA A 667 -1.18 8.08 2.91
N SER A 668 0.06 7.92 3.39
CA SER A 668 1.03 6.94 2.90
C SER A 668 2.06 6.54 3.96
N GLY A 669 2.84 5.48 3.72
CA GLY A 669 3.97 5.09 4.58
C GLY A 669 3.58 4.51 5.94
N GLN A 670 4.51 4.52 6.90
CA GLN A 670 4.24 4.06 8.27
C GLN A 670 3.19 4.94 8.96
N GLY A 671 2.12 4.34 9.50
CA GLY A 671 0.94 5.03 10.00
C GLY A 671 -0.03 5.48 8.89
N GLY A 672 0.25 5.18 7.63
CA GLY A 672 -0.52 5.64 6.48
C GLY A 672 -1.44 4.59 5.86
N VAL A 673 -2.34 5.03 5.00
CA VAL A 673 -3.33 4.16 4.36
C VAL A 673 -2.75 3.42 3.15
N ILE A 674 -2.90 2.09 3.14
CA ILE A 674 -2.82 1.27 1.93
C ILE A 674 -4.26 1.09 1.43
N ASP A 675 -4.56 1.66 0.26
CA ASP A 675 -5.90 1.71 -0.31
C ASP A 675 -6.16 0.49 -1.21
N TRP A 676 -7.12 -0.35 -0.83
CA TRP A 676 -7.48 -1.58 -1.55
C TRP A 676 -8.72 -1.44 -2.42
N ARG A 677 -9.25 -0.22 -2.57
CA ARG A 677 -10.43 0.03 -3.39
C ARG A 677 -10.11 -0.20 -4.86
N LEU A 678 -11.06 -0.84 -5.54
CA LEU A 678 -11.00 -1.11 -6.98
C LEU A 678 -12.33 -0.67 -7.62
N PRO A 679 -12.28 -0.21 -8.87
CA PRO A 679 -13.49 0.18 -9.59
C PRO A 679 -14.37 -1.04 -9.92
N ALA A 680 -15.69 -0.84 -9.95
CA ALA A 680 -16.66 -1.86 -10.36
C ALA A 680 -16.72 -2.07 -11.88
N ARG A 681 -16.38 -1.03 -12.66
CA ARG A 681 -16.40 -1.08 -14.13
C ARG A 681 -15.33 -2.01 -14.69
N ASP A 682 -15.52 -2.46 -15.93
CA ASP A 682 -14.52 -3.23 -16.64
C ASP A 682 -13.25 -2.41 -16.88
N MET A 683 -12.10 -2.99 -16.51
CA MET A 683 -10.78 -2.40 -16.68
C MET A 683 -9.94 -3.19 -17.69
N SER A 684 -10.57 -4.03 -18.52
CA SER A 684 -9.86 -4.83 -19.53
C SER A 684 -9.41 -4.04 -20.76
N GLY A 685 -9.96 -2.84 -21.02
CA GLY A 685 -9.65 -2.06 -22.21
C GLY A 685 -8.20 -1.53 -22.28
N LYS A 686 -7.61 -1.52 -23.49
CA LYS A 686 -6.26 -1.00 -23.75
C LYS A 686 -6.09 0.45 -23.31
N GLU A 687 -7.13 1.28 -23.51
CA GLU A 687 -7.12 2.69 -23.10
C GLU A 687 -6.99 2.86 -21.58
N GLU A 688 -7.69 2.02 -20.80
CA GLU A 688 -7.59 2.04 -19.34
C GLU A 688 -6.20 1.60 -18.88
N ALA A 689 -5.65 0.54 -19.49
CA ALA A 689 -4.28 0.12 -19.22
C ALA A 689 -3.25 1.19 -19.55
N ALA A 690 -3.41 1.93 -20.66
CA ALA A 690 -2.53 3.04 -21.01
C ALA A 690 -2.60 4.19 -19.98
N LYS A 691 -3.80 4.52 -19.46
CA LYS A 691 -3.96 5.50 -18.37
C LYS A 691 -3.25 5.04 -17.10
N ILE A 692 -3.36 3.75 -16.75
CA ILE A 692 -2.65 3.17 -15.59
C ILE A 692 -1.14 3.20 -15.83
N PHE A 693 -0.67 2.78 -17.01
CA PHE A 693 0.75 2.84 -17.37
C PHE A 693 1.31 4.27 -17.21
N GLN A 694 0.57 5.28 -17.66
CA GLN A 694 0.97 6.68 -17.48
C GLN A 694 1.04 7.09 -16.00
N LYS A 695 0.13 6.60 -15.15
CA LYS A 695 0.22 6.80 -13.69
C LYS A 695 1.44 6.13 -13.07
N VAL A 696 1.90 5.01 -13.64
CA VAL A 696 3.12 4.35 -13.20
C VAL A 696 4.34 5.18 -13.57
N VAL A 697 4.46 5.56 -14.84
CA VAL A 697 5.56 6.39 -15.36
C VAL A 697 5.67 7.71 -14.61
N ASN A 698 4.56 8.40 -14.34
CA ASN A 698 4.63 9.70 -13.66
C ASN A 698 4.75 9.62 -12.12
N GLY A 699 4.87 8.41 -11.56
CA GLY A 699 5.03 8.20 -10.11
C GLY A 699 3.77 8.39 -9.26
N THR A 700 2.57 8.44 -9.86
CA THR A 700 1.31 8.59 -9.11
C THR A 700 0.62 7.27 -8.76
N TYR A 701 1.03 6.15 -9.39
CA TYR A 701 0.59 4.82 -8.98
C TYR A 701 1.33 4.40 -7.70
N ARG A 702 0.61 4.27 -6.58
CA ARG A 702 1.19 4.27 -5.22
C ARG A 702 2.13 3.12 -4.87
N GLY A 703 2.03 1.98 -5.57
CA GLY A 703 2.85 0.80 -5.26
C GLY A 703 2.60 0.22 -3.87
N ILE A 704 3.30 -0.87 -3.56
CA ILE A 704 3.32 -1.47 -2.22
C ILE A 704 4.63 -2.24 -2.03
N GLU A 705 5.32 -2.04 -0.91
CA GLU A 705 6.48 -2.83 -0.56
C GLU A 705 6.58 -3.09 0.95
N LYS A 706 7.23 -4.19 1.32
CA LYS A 706 7.61 -4.48 2.70
C LYS A 706 8.79 -3.59 3.12
N LEU A 707 8.75 -3.06 4.35
CA LEU A 707 9.89 -2.31 4.89
C LEU A 707 11.15 -3.18 4.91
N ALA A 708 12.32 -2.57 4.74
CA ALA A 708 13.60 -3.27 4.83
C ALA A 708 14.11 -3.27 6.27
N PHE A 709 14.64 -4.39 6.74
CA PHE A 709 15.37 -4.52 8.00
C PHE A 709 16.79 -4.99 7.72
N THR A 710 17.77 -4.24 8.21
CA THR A 710 19.19 -4.51 8.02
C THR A 710 19.89 -4.79 9.35
N TRP A 711 20.80 -5.75 9.36
CA TRP A 711 21.63 -6.07 10.52
C TRP A 711 23.04 -6.51 10.10
N VAL A 712 23.95 -6.55 11.07
CA VAL A 712 25.38 -6.86 10.85
C VAL A 712 25.83 -7.96 11.79
N ASP A 713 26.63 -8.91 11.28
CA ASP A 713 27.40 -9.84 12.10
C ASP A 713 28.83 -10.05 11.62
N ALA A 714 29.67 -10.59 12.51
CA ALA A 714 31.06 -10.92 12.25
C ALA A 714 31.23 -12.44 12.09
N ALA A 715 32.06 -12.84 11.12
CA ALA A 715 32.45 -14.23 10.89
C ALA A 715 33.98 -14.39 10.96
N THR A 716 34.45 -15.40 11.73
CA THR A 716 35.85 -15.50 12.18
C THR A 716 36.72 -16.49 11.38
N GLN A 717 36.21 -17.18 10.34
CA GLN A 717 37.04 -18.07 9.51
C GLN A 717 36.46 -18.29 8.10
N TYR A 718 37.27 -18.04 7.06
CA TYR A 718 36.99 -18.37 5.66
C TYR A 718 38.20 -19.13 5.09
N GLY A 719 37.99 -20.36 4.60
CA GLY A 719 39.01 -21.14 3.89
C GLY A 719 38.74 -21.09 2.37
N GLU A 720 39.79 -20.91 1.58
CA GLU A 720 39.72 -20.90 0.11
C GLU A 720 39.61 -22.32 -0.46
N TYR A 721 38.87 -22.48 -1.56
CA TYR A 721 39.14 -23.51 -2.56
C TYR A 721 39.52 -22.85 -3.88
N ALA A 722 40.69 -23.23 -4.40
CA ALA A 722 40.97 -23.11 -5.82
C ALA A 722 40.15 -24.17 -6.56
N ASP A 723 39.53 -23.75 -7.67
CA ASP A 723 38.99 -24.57 -8.76
C ASP A 723 37.48 -24.87 -8.84
N GLN A 724 36.61 -24.40 -7.95
CA GLN A 724 35.16 -24.27 -8.23
C GLN A 724 34.51 -23.20 -7.34
N PRO A 725 33.56 -22.38 -7.82
CA PRO A 725 33.01 -21.27 -7.04
C PRO A 725 31.83 -21.72 -6.16
N TRP A 726 32.10 -22.67 -5.28
CA TRP A 726 31.17 -23.04 -4.22
C TRP A 726 31.81 -22.66 -2.90
N LEU A 727 31.09 -21.89 -2.08
CA LEU A 727 31.35 -21.85 -0.64
C LEU A 727 30.82 -23.17 -0.05
N ASP A 728 31.44 -24.29 -0.42
CA ASP A 728 31.16 -25.60 0.16
C ASP A 728 32.05 -25.79 1.38
N ILE A 729 31.41 -25.90 2.55
CA ILE A 729 32.03 -26.29 3.82
C ILE A 729 32.41 -27.78 3.70
N PRO A 730 33.70 -28.15 3.62
CA PRO A 730 34.06 -29.54 3.40
C PRO A 730 33.86 -30.37 4.66
N LYS A 731 33.25 -31.54 4.47
CA LYS A 731 33.13 -32.59 5.47
C LYS A 731 34.38 -33.48 5.39
N SER A 732 35.36 -33.25 6.28
CA SER A 732 36.07 -34.32 7.02
C SER A 732 37.21 -33.73 7.85
N GLY A 733 37.19 -33.97 9.16
CA GLY A 733 38.35 -33.79 10.03
C GLY A 733 38.29 -32.61 11.00
N ALA A 734 37.32 -32.67 11.92
CA ALA A 734 37.36 -32.07 13.27
C ALA A 734 37.98 -30.68 13.46
N TYR A 735 37.29 -29.61 13.04
CA TYR A 735 37.28 -28.30 13.73
C TYR A 735 35.87 -27.67 13.62
N SER A 736 35.40 -27.09 14.71
CA SER A 736 34.01 -26.71 14.98
C SER A 736 33.52 -25.50 14.17
N VAL A 737 32.40 -25.69 13.48
CA VAL A 737 31.67 -24.71 12.65
C VAL A 737 30.88 -23.74 13.53
N ALA A 738 31.05 -22.43 13.34
CA ALA A 738 30.01 -21.46 13.70
C ALA A 738 28.90 -21.55 12.66
N LYS A 739 27.88 -22.35 12.94
CA LYS A 739 26.66 -22.40 12.13
C LYS A 739 25.96 -21.05 12.31
N VAL A 740 25.88 -20.21 11.28
CA VAL A 740 24.83 -19.18 11.30
C VAL A 740 23.53 -19.88 10.96
N GLN A 741 22.84 -20.31 12.00
CA GLN A 741 21.45 -20.74 11.91
C GLN A 741 20.64 -19.47 11.64
N ILE A 742 20.28 -19.19 10.38
CA ILE A 742 19.19 -18.25 10.11
C ILE A 742 17.93 -18.94 10.65
N PRO A 743 17.23 -18.39 11.66
CA PRO A 743 16.02 -19.01 12.16
C PRO A 743 15.06 -19.23 10.97
N ALA A 744 14.42 -20.39 10.88
CA ALA A 744 13.43 -20.65 9.83
C ALA A 744 12.31 -19.58 9.83
N SER A 745 12.05 -18.95 10.98
CA SER A 745 11.15 -17.81 11.14
C SER A 745 11.63 -16.49 10.52
N GLN A 746 12.91 -16.40 10.12
CA GLN A 746 13.53 -15.24 9.46
C GLN A 746 13.78 -15.46 7.97
N ILE A 747 13.44 -16.64 7.45
CA ILE A 747 13.36 -16.93 6.02
C ILE A 747 11.88 -17.03 5.69
N SER A 748 11.22 -15.89 5.57
CA SER A 748 9.85 -15.85 5.05
C SER A 748 9.91 -16.16 3.56
N ASP A 749 9.33 -17.30 3.18
CA ASP A 749 9.00 -17.71 1.82
C ASP A 749 10.13 -18.35 0.99
N ALA A 750 9.83 -19.56 0.50
CA ALA A 750 10.60 -20.23 -0.54
C ALA A 750 10.64 -19.33 -1.79
N GLY A 751 11.80 -18.73 -2.07
CA GLY A 751 11.99 -17.81 -3.19
C GLY A 751 12.54 -16.43 -2.85
N VAL A 752 12.66 -16.06 -1.56
CA VAL A 752 13.26 -14.77 -1.18
C VAL A 752 14.78 -14.81 -1.31
N GLN A 753 15.32 -14.03 -2.24
CA GLN A 753 16.75 -13.76 -2.33
C GLN A 753 17.17 -12.89 -1.13
N ILE A 754 17.97 -13.45 -0.22
CA ILE A 754 18.67 -12.64 0.78
C ILE A 754 19.72 -11.81 0.06
N LYS A 755 19.70 -10.51 0.31
CA LYS A 755 20.74 -9.58 -0.13
C LYS A 755 21.70 -9.40 1.00
N ALA A 756 22.93 -9.82 0.79
CA ALA A 756 23.98 -9.64 1.77
C ALA A 756 25.18 -8.96 1.13
N PHE A 757 25.92 -8.22 1.92
CA PHE A 757 27.27 -7.78 1.59
C PHE A 757 28.25 -8.51 2.50
N VAL A 758 29.38 -8.92 1.94
CA VAL A 758 30.53 -9.43 2.69
C VAL A 758 31.64 -8.39 2.64
N VAL A 759 32.10 -7.99 3.82
CA VAL A 759 33.02 -6.86 4.01
C VAL A 759 34.28 -7.32 4.73
N ASN A 760 35.45 -7.01 4.19
CA ASN A 760 36.74 -7.24 4.83
C ASN A 760 37.67 -6.06 4.52
N GLY A 761 37.98 -5.25 5.54
CA GLY A 761 38.65 -3.96 5.34
C GLY A 761 37.82 -3.04 4.44
N SER A 762 38.43 -2.50 3.37
CA SER A 762 37.76 -1.68 2.35
C SER A 762 37.10 -2.48 1.22
N THR A 763 37.24 -3.82 1.22
CA THR A 763 36.66 -4.67 0.18
C THR A 763 35.21 -5.00 0.53
N VAL A 764 34.30 -4.74 -0.42
CA VAL A 764 32.88 -5.09 -0.31
C VAL A 764 32.50 -5.99 -1.49
N ALA A 765 31.98 -7.18 -1.19
CA ALA A 765 31.45 -8.12 -2.17
C ALA A 765 29.95 -8.31 -1.97
N TYR A 766 29.22 -8.46 -3.07
CA TYR A 766 27.79 -8.75 -3.02
C TYR A 766 27.55 -10.25 -2.86
N ALA A 767 26.56 -10.63 -2.07
CA ALA A 767 26.21 -12.02 -1.84
C ALA A 767 24.71 -12.28 -2.04
N THR A 768 24.39 -13.35 -2.77
CA THR A 768 23.03 -13.87 -2.94
C THR A 768 22.92 -15.31 -2.44
N ASN A 769 21.72 -15.70 -2.01
CA ASN A 769 21.41 -17.09 -1.73
C ASN A 769 21.16 -17.89 -3.02
N ARG A 770 21.68 -19.11 -3.12
CA ARG A 770 21.17 -20.14 -4.05
C ARG A 770 20.54 -21.28 -3.25
N HIS A 771 19.34 -21.69 -3.66
CA HIS A 771 18.70 -22.91 -3.16
C HIS A 771 19.46 -24.13 -3.73
N PRO A 772 19.93 -25.10 -2.90
CA PRO A 772 20.45 -26.35 -3.44
C PRO A 772 19.30 -27.14 -4.08
N THR A 773 19.43 -27.49 -5.36
CA THR A 773 18.44 -28.24 -6.16
C THR A 773 18.20 -29.68 -5.70
N THR A 774 18.75 -30.09 -4.56
CA THR A 774 18.57 -31.42 -3.95
C THR A 774 17.71 -31.28 -2.71
N GLY A 775 16.64 -32.08 -2.59
CA GLY A 775 15.56 -31.97 -1.57
C GLY A 775 15.92 -32.14 -0.09
N ASN A 776 17.04 -31.58 0.38
CA ASN A 776 17.39 -31.38 1.78
C ASN A 776 17.17 -29.90 2.16
N ILE A 777 16.08 -29.65 2.88
CA ILE A 777 15.49 -28.34 3.17
C ILE A 777 16.23 -27.60 4.32
N SER A 778 17.56 -27.71 4.41
CA SER A 778 18.29 -27.27 5.62
C SER A 778 19.58 -26.50 5.37
N GLN A 779 19.90 -26.13 4.12
CA GLN A 779 21.19 -25.52 3.78
C GLN A 779 21.01 -24.39 2.76
N TYR A 780 21.33 -23.15 3.17
CA TYR A 780 21.46 -21.98 2.29
C TYR A 780 22.91 -21.49 2.35
N GLY A 781 23.57 -21.37 1.21
CA GLY A 781 24.92 -20.82 1.06
C GLY A 781 24.90 -19.47 0.35
N LEU A 782 25.83 -18.58 0.71
CA LEU A 782 26.03 -17.27 0.10
C LEU A 782 27.05 -17.36 -1.04
N TYR A 783 26.69 -16.91 -2.24
CA TYR A 783 27.60 -16.81 -3.40
C TYR A 783 28.14 -15.40 -3.48
N LEU A 784 29.46 -15.24 -3.45
CA LEU A 784 30.10 -13.96 -3.74
C LEU A 784 30.02 -13.70 -5.24
N THR A 785 29.20 -12.73 -5.62
CA THR A 785 29.13 -12.24 -6.99
C THR A 785 29.71 -10.84 -7.06
N ASP A 786 30.29 -10.48 -8.21
CA ASP A 786 30.58 -9.07 -8.48
C ASP A 786 29.27 -8.24 -8.50
N SER A 787 29.40 -6.91 -8.61
CA SER A 787 28.26 -5.97 -8.68
C SER A 787 27.30 -6.22 -9.85
N THR A 788 27.62 -7.16 -10.74
CA THR A 788 26.85 -7.50 -11.94
C THR A 788 26.20 -8.88 -11.86
N TYR A 789 26.29 -9.58 -10.72
CA TYR A 789 25.68 -10.90 -10.49
C TYR A 789 26.20 -12.05 -11.38
N THR A 790 27.32 -11.86 -12.10
CA THR A 790 27.73 -12.81 -13.15
C THR A 790 29.05 -13.54 -12.92
N LYS A 791 29.97 -13.01 -12.10
CA LYS A 791 31.22 -13.71 -11.79
C LYS A 791 31.33 -14.05 -10.32
N SER A 792 31.72 -15.30 -10.07
CA SER A 792 32.23 -15.71 -8.77
C SER A 792 33.53 -14.97 -8.50
N VAL A 793 33.48 -14.09 -7.50
CA VAL A 793 34.68 -13.39 -7.05
C VAL A 793 35.48 -14.36 -6.19
N VAL A 794 36.67 -14.73 -6.65
CA VAL A 794 37.69 -15.34 -5.80
C VAL A 794 38.22 -14.22 -4.91
N ALA A 795 37.55 -13.98 -3.78
CA ALA A 795 38.02 -13.03 -2.78
C ALA A 795 38.73 -13.80 -1.67
N SER A 796 40.05 -13.65 -1.60
CA SER A 796 40.86 -14.08 -0.47
C SER A 796 40.65 -13.09 0.70
N PHE A 797 39.79 -13.41 1.65
CA PHE A 797 39.56 -12.57 2.83
C PHE A 797 40.51 -12.99 3.96
N THR A 798 41.38 -12.07 4.41
CA THR A 798 42.25 -12.30 5.57
C THR A 798 41.73 -11.54 6.78
N GLY A 799 41.55 -12.21 7.93
CA GLY A 799 41.04 -11.59 9.17
C GLY A 799 39.53 -11.76 9.37
N ILE A 800 38.92 -10.87 10.16
CA ILE A 800 37.47 -10.87 10.42
C ILE A 800 36.76 -10.34 9.17
N ALA A 801 35.75 -11.07 8.68
CA ALA A 801 34.83 -10.54 7.68
C ALA A 801 33.48 -10.27 8.33
N TYR A 802 32.86 -9.17 7.93
CA TYR A 802 31.53 -8.80 8.37
C TYR A 802 30.53 -9.12 7.28
N ARG A 803 29.32 -9.48 7.69
CA ARG A 803 28.20 -9.65 6.80
C ARG A 803 27.12 -8.64 7.17
N VAL A 804 26.64 -7.93 6.17
CA VAL A 804 25.50 -7.00 6.28
C VAL A 804 24.33 -7.62 5.54
N VAL A 805 23.22 -7.88 6.22
CA VAL A 805 22.07 -8.59 5.64
C VAL A 805 20.85 -7.68 5.66
N THR A 806 20.15 -7.56 4.52
CA THR A 806 18.89 -6.83 4.42
C THR A 806 17.76 -7.76 4.03
N ASN A 807 16.71 -7.82 4.85
CA ASN A 807 15.51 -8.63 4.65
C ASN A 807 14.25 -7.77 4.66
N PRO A 808 13.17 -8.18 3.98
CA PRO A 808 11.87 -7.56 4.16
C PRO A 808 11.30 -7.86 5.55
N THR A 809 10.62 -6.90 6.18
CA THR A 809 9.80 -7.11 7.37
C THR A 809 8.44 -7.71 7.00
N ASN A 810 7.61 -8.01 7.99
CA ASN A 810 6.22 -8.40 7.76
C ASN A 810 5.28 -7.20 7.63
N THR A 811 5.78 -5.97 7.48
CA THR A 811 4.95 -4.76 7.43
C THR A 811 5.11 -4.09 6.08
N SER A 812 4.00 -3.99 5.34
CA SER A 812 3.95 -3.28 4.07
C SER A 812 3.64 -1.79 4.23
N VAL A 813 4.11 -0.99 3.28
CA VAL A 813 3.81 0.44 3.11
C VAL A 813 3.48 0.74 1.65
N SER A 814 2.70 1.79 1.41
CA SER A 814 2.30 2.24 0.07
C SER A 814 2.48 3.76 -0.08
N GLY A 815 2.83 4.22 -1.29
CA GLY A 815 3.20 5.60 -1.59
C GLY A 815 4.47 6.03 -0.85
N ASP A 816 4.53 7.31 -0.50
CA ASP A 816 5.67 7.91 0.21
C ASP A 816 5.82 7.32 1.62
N PHE A 817 7.02 6.86 1.96
CA PHE A 817 7.34 6.31 3.28
C PHE A 817 8.68 6.81 3.80
N SER A 818 8.84 6.81 5.12
CA SER A 818 10.08 7.22 5.78
C SER A 818 11.06 6.04 5.77
N THR A 819 12.26 6.27 5.27
CA THR A 819 13.36 5.29 5.26
C THR A 819 14.59 5.87 5.94
N LEU A 820 15.48 4.97 6.34
CA LEU A 820 16.71 5.27 7.04
C LEU A 820 17.88 4.56 6.35
N ASP A 821 18.96 5.30 6.09
CA ASP A 821 20.24 4.74 5.65
C ASP A 821 21.28 4.88 6.76
N VAL A 822 22.03 3.81 7.01
CA VAL A 822 23.21 3.82 7.89
C VAL A 822 24.47 3.93 7.06
N ILE A 823 25.32 4.88 7.42
CA ILE A 823 26.64 5.13 6.82
C ILE A 823 27.70 4.79 7.87
N GLY A 824 28.62 3.88 7.56
CA GLY A 824 29.71 3.52 8.46
C GLY A 824 30.23 2.12 8.21
N SER A 825 31.39 1.80 8.77
CA SER A 825 31.95 0.45 8.68
C SER A 825 31.13 -0.55 9.51
N PRO A 826 30.97 -1.80 9.05
CA PRO A 826 30.26 -2.84 9.80
C PRO A 826 30.77 -3.04 11.25
N GLU A 827 32.09 -2.90 11.46
CA GLU A 827 32.70 -2.96 12.79
C GLU A 827 32.17 -1.86 13.73
N GLN A 828 32.14 -0.61 13.27
CA GLN A 828 31.60 0.52 14.05
C GLN A 828 30.11 0.38 14.31
N ILE A 829 29.34 -0.17 13.36
CA ILE A 829 27.92 -0.46 13.53
C ILE A 829 27.72 -1.47 14.66
N MET A 830 28.46 -2.58 14.68
CA MET A 830 28.38 -3.58 15.73
C MET A 830 28.85 -3.06 17.10
N ALA A 831 29.76 -2.09 17.11
CA ALA A 831 30.22 -1.45 18.34
C ALA A 831 29.23 -0.39 18.89
N THR A 832 28.15 -0.09 18.15
CA THR A 832 27.20 0.97 18.48
C THR A 832 25.86 0.38 18.97
N PRO A 833 25.54 0.46 20.28
CA PRO A 833 24.37 -0.20 20.86
C PRO A 833 23.01 0.20 20.26
N ALA A 834 22.92 1.37 19.63
CA ALA A 834 21.70 1.82 18.99
C ALA A 834 21.42 1.17 17.61
N LEU A 835 22.37 0.40 17.06
CA LEU A 835 22.31 -0.22 15.73
C LEU A 835 22.76 -1.69 15.70
N ASP A 836 23.39 -2.20 16.76
CA ASP A 836 23.92 -3.57 16.88
C ASP A 836 22.85 -4.67 16.72
N ASN A 837 21.61 -4.36 17.10
CA ASN A 837 20.43 -5.22 16.96
C ASN A 837 19.74 -5.07 15.59
N GLY A 838 20.35 -4.35 14.65
CA GLY A 838 19.78 -4.03 13.34
C GLY A 838 18.84 -2.82 13.35
N TRP A 839 18.35 -2.40 12.18
CA TRP A 839 17.46 -1.25 12.02
C TRP A 839 16.50 -1.45 10.84
N VAL A 840 15.35 -0.75 10.88
CA VAL A 840 14.46 -0.67 9.71
C VAL A 840 15.02 0.38 8.73
N GLY A 841 15.64 -0.09 7.67
CA GLY A 841 16.36 0.72 6.70
C GLY A 841 17.40 -0.09 5.94
N ARG A 842 18.33 0.59 5.27
CA ARG A 842 19.42 0.00 4.49
C ARG A 842 20.79 0.50 4.94
N TRP A 843 21.84 -0.14 4.43
CA TRP A 843 23.23 0.24 4.63
C TRP A 843 23.80 0.81 3.33
N ILE A 844 24.59 1.88 3.41
CA ILE A 844 25.32 2.42 2.25
C ILE A 844 26.69 1.72 2.20
N PRO A 845 26.99 0.91 1.17
CA PRO A 845 28.10 -0.04 1.18
C PRO A 845 29.49 0.56 0.91
N ILE A 846 29.67 1.87 1.04
CA ILE A 846 30.93 2.52 0.64
C ILE A 846 31.86 2.73 1.85
N ILE A 847 33.00 2.05 1.82
CA ILE A 847 33.98 1.98 2.92
C ILE A 847 35.37 2.38 2.40
N SER A 848 35.64 3.66 2.08
CA SER A 848 36.95 4.36 2.23
C SER A 848 37.21 5.58 1.30
N THR A 849 38.16 6.43 1.77
CA THR A 849 38.80 7.67 1.20
C THR A 849 38.16 9.02 1.60
N PRO A 850 38.94 10.13 1.74
CA PRO A 850 38.41 11.33 2.38
C PRO A 850 37.38 12.02 1.47
N SER A 851 36.17 12.21 2.01
CA SER A 851 35.03 12.92 1.42
C SER A 851 34.72 12.55 -0.04
N ILE A 852 33.81 11.59 -0.20
CA ILE A 852 33.22 11.21 -1.48
C ILE A 852 31.73 11.52 -1.47
N ASN A 853 31.14 11.63 -2.67
CA ASN A 853 29.70 11.61 -2.81
C ASN A 853 29.17 10.22 -2.47
N LEU A 854 28.11 10.15 -1.66
CA LEU A 854 27.51 8.87 -1.23
C LEU A 854 26.11 8.73 -1.82
N PRO A 855 25.86 7.75 -2.71
CA PRO A 855 24.53 7.51 -3.24
C PRO A 855 23.60 6.99 -2.15
N LEU A 856 22.41 7.56 -2.08
CA LEU A 856 21.35 7.06 -1.22
C LEU A 856 20.84 5.72 -1.73
N SER A 857 20.41 4.84 -0.84
CA SER A 857 19.97 3.48 -1.20
C SER A 857 18.64 3.46 -1.97
N ARG A 858 17.87 4.55 -1.89
CA ARG A 858 16.59 4.76 -2.58
C ARG A 858 16.50 6.16 -3.16
N LYS A 859 15.62 6.38 -4.15
CA LYS A 859 15.32 7.73 -4.63
C LYS A 859 14.75 8.57 -3.49
N CYS A 860 15.43 9.66 -3.16
CA CYS A 860 14.93 10.61 -2.17
C CYS A 860 13.96 11.61 -2.81
N LEU A 861 12.77 11.74 -2.21
CA LEU A 861 11.70 12.63 -2.67
C LEU A 861 11.76 14.05 -2.08
N ARG A 862 12.74 14.33 -1.22
CA ARG A 862 12.89 15.65 -0.59
C ARG A 862 13.71 16.59 -1.46
N SER A 863 13.39 17.88 -1.37
CA SER A 863 14.11 18.99 -2.03
C SER A 863 14.95 19.84 -1.06
N SER A 864 15.01 19.48 0.22
CA SER A 864 15.72 20.20 1.29
C SER A 864 16.88 19.37 1.86
N PRO A 865 17.83 19.99 2.57
CA PRO A 865 18.83 19.25 3.34
C PRO A 865 18.21 18.14 4.20
N LEU A 866 18.91 17.01 4.27
CA LEU A 866 18.46 15.81 4.96
C LEU A 866 18.86 15.85 6.44
N SER A 867 18.01 15.29 7.31
CA SER A 867 18.33 15.20 8.73
C SER A 867 19.30 14.04 8.94
N ILE A 868 20.44 14.35 9.56
CA ILE A 868 21.49 13.38 9.85
C ILE A 868 21.86 13.42 11.33
N HIS A 869 22.12 12.24 11.89
CA HIS A 869 22.65 12.05 13.24
C HIS A 869 23.94 11.23 13.13
N TRP A 870 25.03 11.67 13.76
CA TRP A 870 26.30 10.95 13.69
C TRP A 870 27.01 10.85 15.03
N THR A 871 27.87 9.85 15.15
CA THR A 871 28.67 9.59 16.34
C THR A 871 30.13 9.36 15.98
N THR A 872 31.02 9.77 16.89
CA THR A 872 32.47 9.54 16.82
C THR A 872 32.97 8.69 17.99
N ASP A 873 32.07 8.22 18.86
CA ASP A 873 32.37 7.52 20.10
C ASP A 873 31.53 6.24 20.29
N ASN A 874 31.14 5.63 19.17
CA ASN A 874 30.33 4.41 19.10
C ASN A 874 28.95 4.54 19.80
N GLY A 875 28.30 5.69 19.59
CA GLY A 875 26.92 5.95 20.01
C GLY A 875 26.74 6.34 21.48
N LYS A 876 27.83 6.68 22.19
CA LYS A 876 27.75 7.28 23.53
C LYS A 876 27.19 8.69 23.44
N THR A 877 27.59 9.44 22.41
CA THR A 877 27.02 10.74 22.06
C THR A 877 26.69 10.78 20.58
N TRP A 878 25.59 11.49 20.26
CA TRP A 878 25.18 11.75 18.89
C TRP A 878 25.11 13.26 18.65
N ALA A 879 25.78 13.72 17.59
CA ALA A 879 25.60 15.04 17.05
C ALA A 879 24.46 15.04 16.01
N THR A 880 23.83 16.19 15.82
CA THR A 880 22.72 16.37 14.89
C THR A 880 23.02 17.49 13.90
N GLY A 881 22.49 17.36 12.69
CA GLY A 881 22.72 18.36 11.65
C GLY A 881 21.85 18.16 10.42
N ALA A 882 22.10 19.02 9.43
CA ALA A 882 21.46 18.99 8.12
C ALA A 882 22.53 18.76 7.05
N GLN A 883 22.35 17.73 6.22
CA GLN A 883 23.30 17.34 5.18
C GLN A 883 22.80 17.76 3.79
N GLY A 884 23.68 18.39 3.00
CA GLY A 884 23.45 18.70 1.59
C GLY A 884 23.31 17.43 0.76
N TYR A 885 22.46 17.49 -0.25
CA TYR A 885 22.11 16.37 -1.12
C TYR A 885 21.77 16.88 -2.52
N ASN A 886 22.19 16.14 -3.53
CA ASN A 886 21.87 16.41 -4.93
C ASN A 886 20.67 15.56 -5.40
N PRO A 887 19.52 16.18 -5.73
CA PRO A 887 18.33 15.44 -6.16
C PRO A 887 18.41 14.79 -7.53
N VAL A 888 19.36 15.21 -8.37
CA VAL A 888 19.60 14.62 -9.68
C VAL A 888 20.45 13.36 -9.53
N THR A 889 21.64 13.47 -8.95
CA THR A 889 22.54 12.31 -8.78
C THR A 889 22.13 11.37 -7.66
N ASN A 890 21.18 11.79 -6.81
CA ASN A 890 20.70 11.06 -5.64
C ASN A 890 21.82 10.76 -4.62
N GLU A 891 22.73 11.72 -4.41
CA GLU A 891 23.94 11.58 -3.58
C GLU A 891 24.03 12.65 -2.48
N LEU A 892 24.62 12.29 -1.33
CA LEU A 892 25.06 13.25 -0.32
C LEU A 892 26.34 13.97 -0.74
N ASP A 893 26.42 15.27 -0.47
CA ASP A 893 27.61 16.08 -0.75
C ASP A 893 28.70 15.83 0.31
N SER A 894 29.86 15.29 -0.07
CA SER A 894 31.10 15.26 0.75
C SER A 894 30.91 14.83 2.23
N TRP A 895 30.70 13.53 2.50
CA TRP A 895 30.62 12.99 3.87
C TRP A 895 31.92 12.30 4.32
N SER A 896 32.31 12.46 5.59
CA SER A 896 33.45 11.75 6.16
C SER A 896 33.11 10.29 6.48
N THR A 897 33.72 9.35 5.76
CA THR A 897 33.51 7.90 5.96
C THR A 897 34.03 7.37 7.30
N THR A 898 34.68 8.21 8.13
CA THR A 898 35.14 7.83 9.48
C THR A 898 34.04 7.86 10.52
N ASN A 899 32.96 8.61 10.29
CA ASN A 899 31.88 8.80 11.25
C ASN A 899 30.75 7.83 10.92
N LEU A 900 30.23 7.17 11.96
CA LEU A 900 28.99 6.41 11.85
C LEU A 900 27.82 7.40 11.86
N ALA A 901 26.91 7.28 10.89
CA ALA A 901 25.77 8.16 10.75
C ALA A 901 24.48 7.45 10.37
N VAL A 902 23.38 8.07 10.77
CA VAL A 902 22.01 7.69 10.49
C VAL A 902 21.36 8.84 9.71
N LEU A 903 20.89 8.53 8.50
CA LEU A 903 20.28 9.50 7.58
C LEU A 903 18.81 9.14 7.36
N ASN A 904 17.91 10.09 7.62
CA ASN A 904 16.47 9.89 7.42
C ASN A 904 15.95 10.69 6.21
N TYR A 905 15.19 10.03 5.34
CA TYR A 905 14.57 10.66 4.18
C TYR A 905 13.29 9.93 3.75
N THR A 906 12.58 10.51 2.79
CA THR A 906 11.35 9.95 2.23
C THR A 906 11.65 9.27 0.90
N ALA A 907 11.23 8.02 0.76
CA ALA A 907 11.28 7.23 -0.47
C ALA A 907 9.86 6.85 -0.91
N PHE A 908 9.73 6.29 -2.12
CA PHE A 908 8.44 5.84 -2.67
C PHE A 908 8.35 4.31 -2.68
N ALA A 909 7.20 3.75 -2.31
CA ALA A 909 6.98 2.31 -2.35
C ALA A 909 7.10 1.77 -3.79
N LYS A 910 7.77 0.64 -3.97
CA LYS A 910 7.92 0.01 -5.29
C LYS A 910 6.58 -0.20 -6.01
N GLN A 911 6.51 0.20 -7.27
CA GLN A 911 5.32 0.13 -8.11
C GLN A 911 5.12 -1.26 -8.72
N THR A 912 6.22 -2.02 -8.84
CA THR A 912 6.28 -3.35 -9.44
C THR A 912 6.89 -4.37 -8.47
N LYS A 913 6.64 -5.64 -8.76
CA LYS A 913 7.27 -6.80 -8.13
C LYS A 913 7.64 -7.83 -9.19
N SER A 914 8.63 -8.66 -8.89
CA SER A 914 9.05 -9.76 -9.76
C SER A 914 7.88 -10.65 -10.18
N SER A 915 7.81 -11.02 -11.46
CA SER A 915 6.76 -11.84 -12.06
C SER A 915 7.32 -12.79 -13.12
N VAL A 916 6.42 -13.43 -13.85
CA VAL A 916 6.71 -14.38 -14.93
C VAL A 916 6.02 -13.92 -16.21
N ASN A 917 6.40 -14.50 -17.35
CA ASN A 917 5.71 -14.28 -18.61
C ASN A 917 4.29 -14.90 -18.56
N LYS A 918 3.29 -14.06 -18.29
CA LYS A 918 1.87 -14.45 -18.11
C LYS A 918 1.10 -14.31 -19.43
N PRO A 919 -0.03 -15.02 -19.58
CA PRO A 919 -0.91 -14.83 -20.73
C PRO A 919 -1.36 -13.38 -20.85
N VAL A 920 -1.33 -12.86 -22.08
CA VAL A 920 -1.73 -11.50 -22.42
C VAL A 920 -3.26 -11.44 -22.46
N LEU A 921 -3.83 -10.57 -21.62
CA LEU A 921 -5.26 -10.26 -21.67
C LEU A 921 -5.58 -9.59 -23.00
N ASN A 922 -6.65 -9.99 -23.69
CA ASN A 922 -7.05 -9.42 -24.99
C ASN A 922 -6.04 -9.63 -26.14
N GLY A 923 -5.12 -10.60 -26.03
CA GLY A 923 -4.19 -10.94 -27.10
C GLY A 923 -3.30 -9.75 -27.49
N SER A 924 -3.11 -9.49 -28.80
CA SER A 924 -2.26 -8.39 -29.26
C SER A 924 -2.77 -7.01 -28.84
N GLU A 925 -4.07 -6.84 -28.62
CA GLU A 925 -4.65 -5.56 -28.16
C GLU A 925 -4.30 -5.24 -26.71
N GLY A 926 -3.93 -6.25 -25.90
CA GLY A 926 -3.45 -6.03 -24.54
C GLY A 926 -1.99 -5.62 -24.44
N VAL A 927 -1.29 -5.45 -25.55
CA VAL A 927 0.14 -5.08 -25.57
C VAL A 927 0.29 -3.60 -25.92
N GLY A 928 1.11 -2.93 -25.12
CA GLY A 928 1.47 -1.54 -25.33
C GLY A 928 2.69 -1.35 -26.24
N ASP A 929 3.19 -0.12 -26.24
CA ASP A 929 4.46 0.24 -26.84
C ASP A 929 5.61 0.16 -25.82
N VAL A 930 6.85 0.36 -26.30
CA VAL A 930 8.05 0.27 -25.48
C VAL A 930 8.38 1.64 -24.91
N TRP A 931 8.35 1.76 -23.59
CA TRP A 931 8.84 2.93 -22.88
C TRP A 931 10.33 2.80 -22.59
N ASN A 932 11.07 3.91 -22.63
CA ASN A 932 12.46 3.95 -22.23
C ASN A 932 12.76 5.24 -21.48
N SER A 933 13.67 5.19 -20.51
CA SER A 933 14.06 6.34 -19.71
C SER A 933 15.42 6.17 -19.05
N ALA A 934 16.10 7.30 -18.87
CA ALA A 934 17.25 7.50 -17.98
C ALA A 934 17.01 8.68 -17.03
N ASP A 935 15.77 9.19 -16.96
CA ASP A 935 15.43 10.48 -16.36
C ASP A 935 15.38 10.43 -14.83
N SER A 936 16.09 11.34 -14.16
CA SER A 936 16.14 11.43 -12.69
C SER A 936 14.86 11.98 -12.04
N ARG A 937 13.92 12.53 -12.81
CA ARG A 937 12.69 13.13 -12.29
C ARG A 937 11.58 12.10 -12.08
N ILE A 938 10.66 12.43 -11.16
CA ILE A 938 9.52 11.56 -10.80
C ILE A 938 8.59 11.38 -12.01
N ASP A 939 8.27 12.46 -12.72
CA ASP A 939 7.46 12.44 -13.94
C ASP A 939 8.18 11.78 -15.13
N GLY A 940 9.51 11.66 -15.04
CA GLY A 940 10.41 10.95 -15.96
C GLY A 940 10.43 9.42 -15.81
N GLY A 941 9.75 8.87 -14.79
CA GLY A 941 9.71 7.44 -14.50
C GLY A 941 10.89 6.87 -13.72
N VAL A 942 11.63 7.71 -12.98
CA VAL A 942 12.68 7.23 -12.05
C VAL A 942 12.17 6.22 -11.03
N LEU A 943 10.92 6.35 -10.57
CA LEU A 943 10.34 5.44 -9.57
C LEU A 943 10.00 4.06 -10.16
N LEU A 944 9.51 4.03 -11.40
CA LEU A 944 9.31 2.80 -12.16
C LEU A 944 10.65 2.12 -12.47
N GLY A 945 11.63 2.92 -12.92
CA GLY A 945 13.00 2.47 -13.15
C GLY A 945 13.63 1.84 -11.91
N GLU A 946 13.57 2.53 -10.76
CA GLU A 946 14.05 2.03 -9.47
C GLU A 946 13.32 0.74 -9.05
N SER A 947 12.01 0.66 -9.29
CA SER A 947 11.22 -0.52 -8.93
C SER A 947 11.70 -1.80 -9.64
N MET A 948 12.04 -1.68 -10.94
CA MET A 948 12.49 -2.80 -11.79
C MET A 948 14.01 -3.08 -11.65
N LEU A 949 14.85 -2.05 -11.71
CA LEU A 949 16.32 -2.19 -11.75
C LEU A 949 16.98 -2.17 -10.37
N GLU A 950 16.29 -1.64 -9.35
CA GLU A 950 16.88 -1.30 -8.05
C GLU A 950 18.06 -0.32 -8.15
N LYS A 951 18.06 0.48 -9.22
CA LYS A 951 19.02 1.55 -9.50
C LYS A 951 18.26 2.86 -9.70
N VAL A 952 18.80 3.96 -9.20
CA VAL A 952 18.20 5.28 -9.34
C VAL A 952 18.77 5.97 -10.58
N PHE A 953 17.90 6.50 -11.43
CA PHE A 953 18.31 7.31 -12.59
C PHE A 953 18.87 8.66 -12.16
N THR A 954 19.92 9.09 -12.85
CA THR A 954 20.68 10.29 -12.50
C THR A 954 20.85 11.28 -13.65
N ASN A 955 20.24 11.04 -14.82
CA ASN A 955 20.28 11.99 -15.93
C ASN A 955 19.31 13.17 -15.69
N SER A 956 19.78 14.40 -15.92
CA SER A 956 18.96 15.63 -15.80
C SER A 956 18.55 16.25 -17.13
N LEU A 957 19.00 15.69 -18.26
CA LEU A 957 18.67 16.24 -19.58
C LEU A 957 17.16 16.33 -19.80
N TRP A 958 16.72 17.44 -20.38
CA TRP A 958 15.32 17.64 -20.74
C TRP A 958 14.98 17.04 -22.12
N GLU A 959 15.94 17.00 -23.03
CA GLU A 959 15.72 16.53 -24.39
C GLU A 959 15.82 15.00 -24.45
N ALA A 960 14.70 14.32 -24.70
CA ALA A 960 14.63 12.88 -24.98
C ALA A 960 15.35 12.01 -23.94
N SER A 961 15.23 12.34 -22.65
CA SER A 961 15.64 11.51 -21.49
C SER A 961 14.61 10.43 -21.15
N GLN A 962 13.42 10.51 -21.74
CA GLN A 962 12.32 9.55 -21.66
C GLN A 962 11.54 9.58 -22.98
N ASN A 963 11.20 8.41 -23.55
CA ASN A 963 10.36 8.31 -24.74
C ASN A 963 9.50 7.03 -24.74
N VAL A 964 8.53 7.00 -25.67
CA VAL A 964 7.77 5.79 -26.03
C VAL A 964 8.00 5.53 -27.51
N ILE A 965 8.47 4.33 -27.84
CA ILE A 965 8.77 3.90 -29.21
C ILE A 965 7.86 2.75 -29.62
N GLY A 966 7.43 2.78 -30.89
CA GLY A 966 6.43 1.84 -31.40
C GLY A 966 6.94 0.39 -31.45
N LEU A 967 6.10 -0.55 -31.03
CA LEU A 967 6.32 -1.98 -31.22
C LEU A 967 6.12 -2.35 -32.71
N THR A 968 7.13 -2.93 -33.36
CA THR A 968 7.12 -3.21 -34.81
C THR A 968 6.85 -4.67 -35.15
N SER A 969 7.07 -5.58 -34.21
CA SER A 969 6.75 -7.00 -34.37
C SER A 969 6.37 -7.60 -33.03
N ILE A 970 5.32 -8.41 -33.03
CA ILE A 970 4.86 -9.21 -31.89
C ILE A 970 4.48 -10.62 -32.34
N LYS A 971 4.77 -11.62 -31.51
CA LYS A 971 4.24 -12.97 -31.67
C LYS A 971 3.75 -13.51 -30.34
N LEU A 972 2.52 -14.00 -30.35
CA LEU A 972 1.93 -14.73 -29.24
C LEU A 972 2.01 -16.24 -29.49
N VAL A 973 2.33 -17.01 -28.45
CA VAL A 973 2.33 -18.48 -28.43
C VAL A 973 1.63 -18.92 -27.16
N ASN A 974 0.51 -19.66 -27.30
CA ASN A 974 -0.35 -20.05 -26.17
C ASN A 974 -0.72 -18.85 -25.29
N ASP A 975 -1.17 -17.77 -25.94
CA ASP A 975 -1.55 -16.49 -25.34
C ASP A 975 -0.43 -15.73 -24.61
N LYS A 976 0.81 -16.21 -24.62
CA LYS A 976 1.97 -15.55 -24.02
C LYS A 976 2.85 -14.89 -25.07
N LEU A 977 3.62 -13.88 -24.68
CA LEU A 977 4.65 -13.31 -25.53
C LEU A 977 5.74 -14.35 -25.82
N SER A 978 6.08 -14.53 -27.10
CA SER A 978 7.09 -15.50 -27.53
C SER A 978 8.48 -15.10 -27.02
N PRO A 979 9.21 -15.96 -26.29
CA PRO A 979 10.55 -15.64 -25.79
C PRO A 979 11.61 -15.55 -26.91
N SER A 980 11.28 -15.96 -28.14
CA SER A 980 12.16 -15.80 -29.29
C SER A 980 12.24 -14.32 -29.71
N GLY A 981 13.37 -13.68 -29.39
CA GLY A 981 13.64 -12.26 -29.67
C GLY A 981 13.55 -11.85 -31.14
N SER A 982 13.56 -12.81 -32.09
CA SER A 982 13.33 -12.53 -33.52
C SER A 982 11.94 -11.98 -33.82
N PHE A 983 10.97 -12.15 -32.91
CA PHE A 983 9.57 -11.80 -33.12
C PHE A 983 9.03 -10.70 -32.20
N LEU A 984 9.84 -10.18 -31.29
CA LEU A 984 9.52 -9.06 -30.41
C LEU A 984 10.48 -7.90 -30.70
N LYS A 985 10.09 -7.04 -31.63
CA LYS A 985 10.92 -5.93 -32.11
C LYS A 985 10.23 -4.60 -31.91
N HIS A 986 11.03 -3.56 -31.75
CA HIS A 986 10.55 -2.18 -31.66
C HIS A 986 11.27 -1.28 -32.66
N SER A 987 10.78 -0.06 -32.80
CA SER A 987 11.46 0.99 -33.58
C SER A 987 12.81 1.32 -32.91
N PRO A 988 13.81 1.85 -33.64
CA PRO A 988 15.10 2.19 -33.05
C PRO A 988 14.96 3.08 -31.81
N LEU A 989 15.83 2.86 -30.82
CA LEU A 989 15.81 3.63 -29.57
C LEU A 989 16.08 5.13 -29.84
N GLU A 990 15.17 5.98 -29.38
CA GLU A 990 15.31 7.44 -29.36
C GLU A 990 15.57 7.91 -27.94
N LEU A 991 16.81 7.80 -27.46
CA LEU A 991 17.21 8.26 -26.13
C LEU A 991 18.52 9.07 -26.24
N SER A 992 18.53 10.28 -25.70
CA SER A 992 19.72 11.16 -25.74
C SER A 992 20.90 10.56 -24.99
N ALA A 993 22.12 10.95 -25.37
CA ALA A 993 23.31 10.64 -24.59
C ALA A 993 23.17 11.28 -23.19
N PRO A 994 23.38 10.55 -22.09
CA PRO A 994 23.21 11.07 -20.74
C PRO A 994 24.35 12.04 -20.36
N GLU A 995 24.07 13.00 -19.46
CA GLU A 995 25.08 13.93 -18.93
C GLU A 995 26.11 13.27 -18.02
N ASN A 996 25.82 12.05 -17.56
CA ASN A 996 26.61 11.27 -16.62
C ASN A 996 26.40 9.76 -16.89
N ASN A 997 26.98 8.90 -16.05
CA ASN A 997 26.82 7.45 -16.14
C ASN A 997 25.47 6.98 -15.56
N SER A 998 24.37 7.65 -15.92
CA SER A 998 23.03 7.29 -15.44
C SER A 998 22.67 5.86 -15.85
N PRO A 999 22.11 5.05 -14.93
CA PRO A 999 21.36 3.87 -15.31
C PRO A 999 20.19 4.27 -16.22
N ALA A 1000 19.77 3.35 -17.08
CA ALA A 1000 18.64 3.52 -17.96
C ALA A 1000 17.92 2.19 -18.20
N VAL A 1001 16.66 2.26 -18.61
CA VAL A 1001 15.83 1.08 -18.87
C VAL A 1001 14.98 1.26 -20.12
N LYS A 1002 14.66 0.15 -20.78
CA LYS A 1002 13.50 0.01 -21.66
C LYS A 1002 12.53 -1.00 -21.08
N ALA A 1003 11.23 -0.77 -21.21
CA ALA A 1003 10.18 -1.66 -20.74
C ALA A 1003 8.99 -1.72 -21.71
N LEU A 1004 8.58 -2.93 -22.07
CA LEU A 1004 7.32 -3.21 -22.77
C LEU A 1004 6.27 -3.61 -21.72
N TRP A 1005 5.15 -2.89 -21.69
CA TRP A 1005 4.03 -3.26 -20.83
C TRP A 1005 2.97 -4.08 -21.58
N TYR A 1006 2.31 -5.00 -20.87
CA TYR A 1006 1.16 -5.73 -21.39
C TYR A 1006 0.16 -6.06 -20.27
N GLN A 1007 -1.12 -6.15 -20.62
CA GLN A 1007 -2.19 -6.45 -19.69
C GLN A 1007 -2.23 -7.94 -19.34
N VAL A 1008 -2.53 -8.22 -18.08
CA VAL A 1008 -2.70 -9.56 -17.55
C VAL A 1008 -3.93 -9.60 -16.65
N SER A 1009 -4.64 -10.72 -16.65
CA SER A 1009 -5.72 -11.00 -15.69
C SER A 1009 -5.31 -12.16 -14.76
N ASN A 1010 -5.31 -11.90 -13.46
CA ASN A 1010 -5.09 -12.93 -12.42
C ASN A 1010 -6.40 -13.10 -11.66
N ASN A 1011 -7.12 -14.21 -11.87
CA ASN A 1011 -8.41 -14.47 -11.24
C ASN A 1011 -9.40 -13.28 -11.38
N GLN A 1012 -9.58 -12.77 -12.61
CA GLN A 1012 -10.37 -11.57 -12.95
C GLN A 1012 -9.84 -10.23 -12.43
N GLN A 1013 -8.71 -10.18 -11.72
CA GLN A 1013 -8.04 -8.91 -11.38
C GLN A 1013 -7.08 -8.49 -12.49
N ALA A 1014 -7.30 -7.29 -13.03
CA ALA A 1014 -6.47 -6.67 -14.06
C ALA A 1014 -5.17 -6.11 -13.46
N THR A 1015 -4.05 -6.42 -14.09
CA THR A 1015 -2.71 -5.90 -13.77
C THR A 1015 -1.92 -5.63 -15.06
N LEU A 1016 -0.75 -4.98 -14.92
CA LEU A 1016 0.22 -4.82 -16.00
C LEU A 1016 1.47 -5.62 -15.67
N ASN A 1017 1.96 -6.37 -16.65
CA ASN A 1017 3.30 -6.93 -16.64
C ASN A 1017 4.24 -6.04 -17.46
N PHE A 1018 5.52 -6.07 -17.11
CA PHE A 1018 6.59 -5.29 -17.72
C PHE A 1018 7.74 -6.22 -18.10
N LEU A 1019 8.07 -6.28 -19.39
CA LEU A 1019 9.30 -6.90 -19.87
C LEU A 1019 10.34 -5.82 -20.02
N TRP A 1020 11.40 -5.87 -19.23
CA TRP A 1020 12.35 -4.76 -19.14
C TRP A 1020 13.79 -5.19 -19.36
N SER A 1021 14.63 -4.25 -19.80
CA SER A 1021 16.07 -4.45 -19.97
C SER A 1021 16.82 -3.18 -19.60
N GLU A 1022 17.91 -3.33 -18.85
CA GLU A 1022 18.87 -2.26 -18.57
C GLU A 1022 19.53 -1.81 -19.87
N LEU A 1023 19.74 -0.51 -19.97
CA LEU A 1023 20.48 0.15 -21.04
C LEU A 1023 21.73 0.79 -20.42
N ILE A 1024 22.88 0.57 -21.06
CA ILE A 1024 24.17 1.14 -20.66
C ILE A 1024 24.68 1.99 -21.82
N PHE A 1025 25.03 3.24 -21.52
CA PHE A 1025 25.60 4.15 -22.52
C PHE A 1025 27.12 4.00 -22.59
N ASP A 1026 27.62 3.63 -23.76
CA ASP A 1026 29.05 3.67 -24.07
C ASP A 1026 29.43 5.09 -24.51
N THR A 1027 30.19 5.81 -23.68
CA THR A 1027 30.65 7.17 -24.00
C THR A 1027 31.64 7.23 -25.15
N SER A 1028 32.30 6.11 -25.46
CA SER A 1028 33.30 5.98 -26.53
C SER A 1028 32.69 5.49 -27.84
N TRP A 1029 31.38 5.33 -27.92
CA TRP A 1029 30.70 4.68 -29.05
C TRP A 1029 30.97 5.29 -30.43
N ARG A 1030 31.45 6.53 -30.53
CA ARG A 1030 31.80 7.18 -31.81
C ARG A 1030 33.25 6.97 -32.25
N THR A 1031 34.09 6.46 -31.35
CA THR A 1031 35.54 6.28 -31.55
C THR A 1031 35.81 4.83 -31.96
N PRO A 1032 36.28 4.57 -33.19
CA PRO A 1032 36.62 3.20 -33.61
C PRO A 1032 37.90 2.71 -32.93
N ASP A 1033 37.89 1.48 -32.42
CA ASP A 1033 39.08 0.77 -31.92
C ASP A 1033 40.11 0.57 -33.03
N LYS A 1034 39.62 0.36 -34.26
CA LYS A 1034 40.44 0.18 -35.45
C LYS A 1034 39.93 0.99 -36.64
N VAL A 1035 40.85 1.68 -37.30
CA VAL A 1035 40.58 2.39 -38.57
C VAL A 1035 41.35 1.70 -39.69
N TRP A 1036 40.68 1.42 -40.79
CA TRP A 1036 41.33 0.89 -41.99
C TRP A 1036 41.51 1.99 -43.04
N SER A 1037 42.78 2.24 -43.38
CA SER A 1037 43.25 3.20 -44.39
C SER A 1037 44.04 2.52 -45.53
N GLY A 1038 44.10 1.18 -45.53
CA GLY A 1038 44.83 0.38 -46.52
C GLY A 1038 45.48 -0.88 -45.91
N GLY A 1039 45.84 -1.85 -46.75
CA GLY A 1039 46.46 -3.11 -46.31
C GLY A 1039 45.49 -4.09 -45.64
N SER A 1040 45.98 -4.87 -44.67
CA SER A 1040 45.21 -5.86 -43.91
C SER A 1040 45.20 -5.51 -42.42
N ILE A 1041 44.02 -5.46 -41.80
CA ILE A 1041 43.86 -5.27 -40.35
C ILE A 1041 43.08 -6.45 -39.76
N SER A 1042 43.58 -7.05 -38.69
CA SER A 1042 42.80 -8.04 -37.94
C SER A 1042 41.84 -7.33 -37.00
N VAL A 1043 40.57 -7.69 -37.04
CA VAL A 1043 39.52 -7.18 -36.16
C VAL A 1043 38.96 -8.34 -35.35
N ALA A 1044 39.05 -8.25 -34.03
CA ALA A 1044 38.53 -9.24 -33.09
C ALA A 1044 37.05 -9.00 -32.81
N VAL A 1045 36.35 -10.04 -32.35
CA VAL A 1045 34.95 -9.90 -31.90
C VAL A 1045 34.87 -8.86 -30.78
N GLY A 1046 33.92 -7.93 -30.88
CA GLY A 1046 33.71 -6.82 -29.94
C GLY A 1046 34.38 -5.51 -30.35
N GLU A 1047 35.46 -5.56 -31.14
CA GLU A 1047 36.16 -4.34 -31.59
C GLU A 1047 35.29 -3.53 -32.56
N THR A 1048 35.26 -2.22 -32.35
CA THR A 1048 34.68 -1.25 -33.27
C THR A 1048 35.67 -0.90 -34.38
N PHE A 1049 35.14 -0.80 -35.59
CA PHE A 1049 35.91 -0.69 -36.82
C PHE A 1049 35.29 0.36 -37.74
N ARG A 1050 36.14 1.18 -38.35
CA ARG A 1050 35.73 2.12 -39.41
C ARG A 1050 36.69 2.03 -40.59
N ALA A 1051 36.16 1.82 -41.79
CA ALA A 1051 36.91 2.04 -43.02
C ALA A 1051 36.84 3.53 -43.41
N GLU A 1052 37.95 4.12 -43.85
CA GLU A 1052 37.98 5.52 -44.27
C GLU A 1052 36.97 5.82 -45.40
N SER A 1053 36.36 7.01 -45.36
CA SER A 1053 35.26 7.43 -46.24
C SER A 1053 35.66 7.62 -47.71
N SER A 1054 36.96 7.62 -48.03
CA SER A 1054 37.49 7.73 -49.40
C SER A 1054 37.41 6.41 -50.20
N SER A 1055 36.91 5.33 -49.59
CA SER A 1055 36.85 4.00 -50.19
C SER A 1055 35.54 3.75 -50.95
N ALA A 1056 35.56 3.13 -52.13
CA ALA A 1056 34.38 2.86 -52.96
C ALA A 1056 33.52 1.65 -52.50
N TYR A 1057 33.41 1.40 -51.19
CA TYR A 1057 32.74 0.24 -50.61
C TYR A 1057 31.45 0.63 -49.90
N ALA A 1058 30.45 -0.27 -49.89
CA ALA A 1058 29.16 -0.03 -49.22
C ALA A 1058 29.27 0.19 -47.69
N VAL A 1059 30.39 -0.21 -47.09
CA VAL A 1059 30.69 -0.09 -45.66
C VAL A 1059 31.60 1.10 -45.31
N ALA A 1060 32.05 1.87 -46.30
CA ALA A 1060 32.99 2.96 -46.08
C ALA A 1060 32.37 4.09 -45.25
N GLY A 1061 33.13 4.62 -44.29
CA GLY A 1061 32.68 5.66 -43.36
C GLY A 1061 31.71 5.19 -42.27
N LEU A 1062 31.15 3.98 -42.36
CA LEU A 1062 30.31 3.42 -41.31
C LEU A 1062 31.15 3.02 -40.10
N LEU A 1063 30.62 3.30 -38.92
CA LEU A 1063 31.15 2.73 -37.69
C LEU A 1063 30.45 1.40 -37.44
N MET A 1064 31.23 0.34 -37.28
CA MET A 1064 30.69 -1.02 -37.23
C MET A 1064 31.38 -1.79 -36.12
N ARG A 1065 30.65 -2.64 -35.39
CA ARG A 1065 31.24 -3.55 -34.40
C ARG A 1065 31.39 -4.94 -34.98
N CYS A 1066 32.57 -5.52 -34.79
CA CYS A 1066 32.89 -6.86 -35.25
C CYS A 1066 32.14 -7.90 -34.41
N VAL A 1067 31.24 -8.66 -35.03
CA VAL A 1067 30.49 -9.74 -34.37
C VAL A 1067 31.11 -11.11 -34.65
N LYS A 1068 32.02 -11.18 -35.64
CA LYS A 1068 32.79 -12.38 -35.98
C LYS A 1068 34.17 -11.95 -36.44
N ALA A 1069 35.22 -12.44 -35.78
CA ALA A 1069 36.59 -12.03 -36.07
C ALA A 1069 36.95 -12.25 -37.55
N LEU A 1070 37.66 -11.27 -38.13
CA LEU A 1070 38.13 -11.33 -39.51
C LEU A 1070 39.43 -10.53 -39.69
N THR A 1071 40.03 -10.68 -40.86
CA THR A 1071 41.06 -9.75 -41.35
C THR A 1071 40.46 -8.88 -42.45
N ALA A 1072 40.18 -7.62 -42.14
CA ALA A 1072 39.66 -6.64 -43.08
C ALA A 1072 40.76 -6.22 -44.06
N ASN A 1073 40.46 -6.30 -45.35
CA ASN A 1073 41.26 -5.82 -46.47
C ASN A 1073 40.32 -5.40 -47.62
N ALA A 1074 40.87 -4.82 -48.69
CA ALA A 1074 40.10 -4.32 -49.82
C ALA A 1074 39.11 -5.35 -50.41
N SER A 1075 39.54 -6.60 -50.60
CA SER A 1075 38.69 -7.65 -51.18
C SER A 1075 37.55 -8.05 -50.24
N VAL A 1076 37.85 -8.16 -48.94
CA VAL A 1076 36.85 -8.54 -47.92
C VAL A 1076 35.82 -7.43 -47.73
N LEU A 1077 36.27 -6.18 -47.58
CA LEU A 1077 35.38 -5.02 -47.41
C LEU A 1077 34.57 -4.72 -48.67
N GLY A 1078 35.14 -4.94 -49.86
CA GLY A 1078 34.44 -4.79 -51.13
C GLY A 1078 33.35 -5.83 -51.38
N ALA A 1079 33.40 -6.98 -50.69
CA ALA A 1079 32.36 -7.98 -50.72
C ALA A 1079 31.27 -7.77 -49.65
N MET A 1080 31.37 -6.75 -48.81
CA MET A 1080 30.39 -6.50 -47.74
C MET A 1080 29.18 -5.70 -48.23
N HIS A 1081 28.03 -6.08 -47.70
CA HIS A 1081 26.75 -5.44 -47.94
C HIS A 1081 26.06 -5.11 -46.61
N VAL A 1082 25.46 -3.93 -46.51
CA VAL A 1082 24.73 -3.48 -45.32
C VAL A 1082 23.26 -3.81 -45.50
N GLY A 1083 22.75 -4.73 -44.68
CA GLY A 1083 21.34 -5.09 -44.66
C GLY A 1083 20.47 -4.00 -44.01
N VAL A 1084 19.16 -4.10 -44.22
CA VAL A 1084 18.15 -3.16 -43.70
C VAL A 1084 18.16 -3.06 -42.16
N GLY A 1085 18.61 -4.12 -41.47
CA GLY A 1085 18.75 -4.16 -40.01
C GLY A 1085 20.11 -3.71 -39.47
N GLY A 1086 21.01 -3.19 -40.31
CA GLY A 1086 22.36 -2.78 -39.91
C GLY A 1086 23.38 -3.94 -39.82
N ASP A 1087 22.98 -5.17 -40.12
CA ASP A 1087 23.92 -6.30 -40.26
C ASP A 1087 24.80 -6.10 -41.50
N VAL A 1088 26.11 -6.30 -41.35
CA VAL A 1088 27.09 -6.20 -42.43
C VAL A 1088 27.51 -7.62 -42.82
N ILE A 1089 26.98 -8.04 -43.96
CA ILE A 1089 27.05 -9.42 -44.45
C ILE A 1089 28.04 -9.48 -45.61
N SER A 1090 28.91 -10.48 -45.59
CA SER A 1090 29.78 -10.75 -46.74
C SER A 1090 29.00 -11.52 -47.81
N LEU A 1091 29.00 -11.00 -49.04
CA LEU A 1091 28.40 -11.65 -50.20
C LEU A 1091 29.18 -12.88 -50.68
N THR A 1092 30.41 -13.09 -50.17
CA THR A 1092 31.26 -14.22 -50.57
C THR A 1092 30.86 -15.51 -49.85
N ASP A 1093 30.46 -15.42 -48.59
CA ASP A 1093 30.18 -16.56 -47.71
C ASP A 1093 28.83 -16.46 -46.98
N GLY A 1094 28.09 -15.36 -47.14
CA GLY A 1094 26.78 -15.14 -46.54
C GLY A 1094 26.81 -14.89 -45.02
N GLN A 1095 27.99 -14.68 -44.43
CA GLN A 1095 28.14 -14.54 -42.98
C GLN A 1095 28.09 -13.07 -42.55
N THR A 1096 27.50 -12.80 -41.38
CA THR A 1096 27.56 -11.49 -40.74
C THR A 1096 28.89 -11.32 -40.00
N TYR A 1097 29.64 -10.29 -40.36
CA TYR A 1097 30.94 -9.99 -39.78
C TYR A 1097 30.92 -8.75 -38.89
N PHE A 1098 30.10 -7.76 -39.26
CA PHE A 1098 29.89 -6.58 -38.43
C PHE A 1098 28.41 -6.24 -38.25
N LYS A 1099 28.12 -5.39 -37.27
CA LYS A 1099 26.87 -4.64 -37.14
C LYS A 1099 27.16 -3.14 -37.13
N VAL A 1100 26.35 -2.34 -37.81
CA VAL A 1100 26.48 -0.88 -37.81
C VAL A 1100 26.11 -0.34 -36.42
N VAL A 1101 26.96 0.52 -35.87
CA VAL A 1101 26.75 1.20 -34.57
C VAL A 1101 26.03 2.52 -34.83
N ASN A 1102 24.77 2.62 -34.40
CA ASN A 1102 23.90 3.77 -34.69
C ASN A 1102 23.69 4.71 -33.49
N ASN A 1103 23.91 4.23 -32.26
CA ASN A 1103 23.86 5.04 -31.04
C ASN A 1103 24.82 4.46 -29.98
N GLY A 1104 24.94 5.13 -28.82
CA GLY A 1104 25.77 4.67 -27.71
C GLY A 1104 25.07 3.73 -26.71
N TRP A 1105 23.77 3.48 -26.86
CA TRP A 1105 22.95 2.75 -25.88
C TRP A 1105 22.94 1.23 -26.06
N SER A 1106 23.60 0.71 -27.12
CA SER A 1106 23.75 -0.74 -27.33
C SER A 1106 22.43 -1.50 -27.51
N ASP A 1107 21.40 -0.80 -27.97
CA ASP A 1107 20.07 -1.35 -28.16
C ASP A 1107 19.97 -2.15 -29.46
N ASP A 1108 19.66 -3.45 -29.35
CA ASP A 1108 19.46 -4.36 -30.49
C ASP A 1108 18.05 -4.31 -31.10
N SER A 1109 17.23 -3.35 -30.69
CA SER A 1109 15.83 -3.17 -31.09
C SER A 1109 14.92 -4.39 -30.82
N THR A 1110 15.27 -5.22 -29.83
CA THR A 1110 14.47 -6.38 -29.40
C THR A 1110 13.99 -6.27 -27.95
N ILE A 1111 12.91 -6.95 -27.60
CA ILE A 1111 12.50 -7.13 -26.19
C ILE A 1111 12.89 -8.53 -25.72
N ARG A 1112 13.56 -8.57 -24.56
CA ARG A 1112 14.01 -9.81 -23.91
C ARG A 1112 13.00 -10.27 -22.88
N ILE A 1113 12.88 -11.58 -22.72
CA ILE A 1113 11.93 -12.21 -21.78
C ILE A 1113 12.68 -13.21 -20.93
N ILE A 1114 12.52 -13.08 -19.61
CA ILE A 1114 12.88 -14.09 -18.63
C ILE A 1114 11.87 -14.04 -17.48
N ASP A 1115 11.58 -15.18 -16.88
CA ASP A 1115 10.84 -15.22 -15.62
C ASP A 1115 11.76 -14.72 -14.48
N GLY A 1116 11.30 -13.75 -13.71
CA GLY A 1116 12.13 -13.06 -12.71
C GLY A 1116 13.16 -12.14 -13.35
N VAL A 1117 14.41 -12.20 -12.87
CA VAL A 1117 15.52 -11.33 -13.32
C VAL A 1117 16.70 -12.17 -13.75
N GLY A 1118 17.35 -11.77 -14.84
CA GLY A 1118 18.57 -12.37 -15.35
C GLY A 1118 19.54 -11.33 -15.90
N THR A 1119 20.63 -11.81 -16.50
CA THR A 1119 21.64 -10.98 -17.14
C THR A 1119 21.87 -11.39 -18.59
N PHE A 1120 22.28 -10.44 -19.42
CA PHE A 1120 22.70 -10.69 -20.80
C PHE A 1120 23.83 -9.74 -21.17
N ASN A 1121 24.60 -10.08 -22.20
CA ASN A 1121 25.57 -9.15 -22.77
C ASN A 1121 24.92 -8.37 -23.91
N ASN A 1122 24.97 -7.04 -23.84
CA ASN A 1122 24.45 -6.16 -24.89
C ASN A 1122 25.39 -6.17 -26.13
N GLU A 1123 25.07 -5.37 -27.15
CA GLU A 1123 25.89 -5.30 -28.37
C GLU A 1123 27.29 -4.71 -28.15
N ASN A 1124 27.52 -4.01 -27.04
CA ASN A 1124 28.81 -3.46 -26.58
C ASN A 1124 29.62 -4.47 -25.76
N GLY A 1125 29.03 -5.62 -25.40
CA GLY A 1125 29.64 -6.59 -24.50
C GLY A 1125 29.50 -6.25 -23.01
N ASP A 1126 28.72 -5.21 -22.67
CA ASP A 1126 28.39 -4.90 -21.28
C ASP A 1126 27.38 -5.91 -20.74
N THR A 1127 27.56 -6.31 -19.49
CA THR A 1127 26.57 -7.11 -18.76
C THR A 1127 25.40 -6.23 -18.32
N CYS A 1128 24.21 -6.46 -18.88
CA CYS A 1128 22.98 -5.76 -18.56
C CYS A 1128 21.99 -6.66 -17.81
N LEU A 1129 21.19 -6.07 -16.91
CA LEU A 1129 20.04 -6.75 -16.31
C LEU A 1129 18.84 -6.79 -17.27
N TYR A 1130 17.99 -7.80 -17.15
CA TYR A 1130 16.67 -7.83 -17.78
C TYR A 1130 15.71 -8.69 -16.96
N GLY A 1131 14.41 -8.45 -17.06
CA GLY A 1131 13.44 -9.17 -16.23
C GLY A 1131 11.99 -9.04 -16.65
N THR A 1132 11.14 -9.78 -15.95
CA THR A 1132 9.69 -9.63 -15.99
C THR A 1132 9.17 -9.22 -14.63
N ASP A 1133 8.47 -8.10 -14.59
CA ASP A 1133 7.82 -7.54 -13.42
C ASP A 1133 6.30 -7.46 -13.62
N GLU A 1134 5.53 -7.33 -12.56
CA GLU A 1134 4.11 -6.98 -12.58
C GLU A 1134 3.81 -5.86 -11.60
N LEU A 1135 2.71 -5.12 -11.78
CA LEU A 1135 2.29 -4.13 -10.78
C LEU A 1135 2.14 -4.79 -9.41
N ALA A 1136 2.65 -4.09 -8.38
CA ALA A 1136 2.60 -4.57 -7.01
C ALA A 1136 1.15 -4.65 -6.49
N MET A 1137 0.25 -3.79 -7.01
CA MET A 1137 -1.20 -3.79 -6.74
C MET A 1137 -1.97 -3.91 -8.06
N PRO A 1138 -3.11 -4.64 -8.11
CA PRO A 1138 -3.99 -4.65 -9.27
C PRO A 1138 -4.70 -3.29 -9.43
N TYR A 1139 -5.19 -3.00 -10.64
CA TYR A 1139 -5.86 -1.71 -10.93
C TYR A 1139 -7.38 -1.84 -11.19
N GLY A 1140 -7.93 -3.06 -11.24
CA GLY A 1140 -9.37 -3.27 -11.36
C GLY A 1140 -9.76 -4.70 -11.67
N TYR A 1141 -10.98 -4.88 -12.17
CA TYR A 1141 -11.54 -6.17 -12.56
C TYR A 1141 -11.80 -6.26 -14.06
N THR A 1142 -11.79 -7.48 -14.61
CA THR A 1142 -12.11 -7.76 -16.01
C THR A 1142 -13.49 -8.41 -16.12
N GLN A 1143 -14.35 -7.93 -17.02
CA GLN A 1143 -15.68 -8.52 -17.25
C GLN A 1143 -15.61 -9.91 -17.89
N ASN A 1144 -14.59 -10.17 -18.72
CA ASN A 1144 -14.41 -11.44 -19.40
C ASN A 1144 -13.77 -12.50 -18.48
N GLN A 1145 -14.51 -13.60 -18.22
CA GLN A 1145 -14.00 -14.77 -17.48
C GLN A 1145 -13.17 -15.70 -18.37
N ALA A 1146 -13.27 -15.57 -19.69
CA ALA A 1146 -12.49 -16.32 -20.64
C ALA A 1146 -11.19 -15.57 -20.98
N GLY A 1147 -10.05 -16.21 -20.73
CA GLY A 1147 -8.83 -15.87 -21.47
C GLY A 1147 -9.06 -16.07 -22.98
N ALA A 1148 -8.20 -15.48 -23.81
CA ALA A 1148 -8.23 -15.73 -25.25
C ALA A 1148 -8.34 -17.24 -25.54
N GLY A 1149 -9.29 -17.63 -26.40
CA GLY A 1149 -9.50 -19.03 -26.79
C GLY A 1149 -10.30 -19.92 -25.83
N LYS A 1150 -10.89 -19.39 -24.74
CA LYS A 1150 -11.82 -20.16 -23.88
C LYS A 1150 -13.29 -19.83 -24.21
N GLN A 1151 -14.05 -20.84 -24.63
CA GLN A 1151 -15.49 -20.71 -24.83
C GLN A 1151 -16.21 -20.62 -23.47
N VAL A 1152 -17.01 -19.58 -23.27
CA VAL A 1152 -17.93 -19.48 -22.13
C VAL A 1152 -19.29 -20.05 -22.59
N VAL A 1153 -19.95 -20.81 -21.72
CA VAL A 1153 -21.28 -21.35 -22.01
C VAL A 1153 -22.24 -20.19 -22.29
N GLY A 1154 -22.85 -20.17 -23.49
CA GLY A 1154 -23.84 -19.17 -23.88
C GLY A 1154 -23.31 -17.98 -24.69
N VAL A 1155 -22.01 -17.93 -24.99
CA VAL A 1155 -21.43 -16.93 -25.91
C VAL A 1155 -20.90 -17.67 -27.14
N ASP A 1156 -21.50 -17.40 -28.30
CA ASP A 1156 -20.98 -17.89 -29.58
C ASP A 1156 -19.81 -17.00 -30.01
N LEU A 1157 -18.72 -17.63 -30.47
CA LEU A 1157 -17.49 -16.94 -30.89
C LEU A 1157 -17.59 -16.36 -32.31
#